data_AF-A0A7G5EAA1-F1
#
_entry.id   AF-A0A7G5EAA1-F1
#
_cell.length_a   1.000
_cell.length_b   1.000
_cell.length_c   1.000
_cell.angle_alpha   90.00
_cell.angle_beta   90.00
_cell.angle_gamma   90.00
#
_symmetry.space_group_name_H-M   'P 1'
#
loop_
_entity.id
_entity.type
_entity.pdbx_description
1 polymer ?
#
loop_
_entity_poly.entity_id
_entity_poly.type
_entity_poly.pdbx_seq_one_letter_code
_entity_poly.pdbx_strand_id
1 'polypeptide(L)'
;MIKPKQYKRTLLALLLSVASGFSALQAKVQLPAFIGDNMVLQQKEKVKIWGTSTAVGKELSVNTSWNNKSYQVEVDQQGGWQVYLETPKYGGPYQITINDGDQLILKNILIGEVWFCSGQSNMEMPLAGWGKINNFEQEIKAANFPNIRILQIPKATANQPTTAVKVESGGWNPVTPQSIPEFSATAYFFAREIYEKTGIPIGLIHSSWGGTIIEAWMSREALTPFSTYTSAIEKIQRPDAQEIYAKDLAEWNRVAEQQDQMKTATQGEWFAPQLDKSSWSTITIPSFFDKNLFPGMDGVVYFGKDVELPAHWQGKPLKLILGAIDDNDITYVNGTKVGETVGYDQIRKYTVPATANNGSLLHIAVRVFDGAGDGGIYGGTEQPRLEGPNGEQLSLVGDWKCKVGYDLAKLPAKPNAMEGPNRPTVLYNAMVKPFVDFKIKGAIWYQGESNADSKDAPYQQLLPALIQDWRQQWNNEKMPFYFVQLANFKAKSVTPQPSSWARLREAQRQTLKLPYTGMAVITDIGDAQDIHPKNKQDVGRRLGWIATAQLYGKKIPYSGPVLQHWATKAAEMELSFNPMGKKLVLKGTDNRNGSFTIAGADQVFYPAEVKQVGNKLIVSAKEVPSPVAVRYGWADNPDLTLYNEAGIPGSPFRTDDWTKN
;
A
#
# COMPACT_ATOMS: atom_id res chain seq x y z
N MET A 1 -10.11 24.10 91.55
CA MET A 1 -9.31 24.23 90.31
C MET A 1 -8.52 22.95 90.10
N ILE A 2 -8.37 22.54 88.84
CA ILE A 2 -7.55 21.42 88.30
C ILE A 2 -8.30 20.09 88.06
N LYS A 3 -8.32 19.71 86.77
CA LYS A 3 -8.96 18.58 86.08
C LYS A 3 -8.14 17.28 86.18
N PRO A 4 -8.73 16.10 85.90
CA PRO A 4 -8.11 14.81 86.13
C PRO A 4 -7.35 14.22 84.92
N LYS A 5 -6.23 13.58 85.26
CA LYS A 5 -5.69 12.27 84.81
C LYS A 5 -5.41 11.99 83.33
N GLN A 6 -4.10 11.99 83.07
CA GLN A 6 -3.34 11.15 82.14
C GLN A 6 -3.91 9.73 81.97
N TYR A 7 -4.27 9.32 80.75
CA TYR A 7 -4.20 7.93 80.23
C TYR A 7 -4.52 7.91 78.72
N LYS A 8 -3.77 8.63 77.86
CA LYS A 8 -3.94 8.54 76.38
C LYS A 8 -2.67 8.91 75.59
N ARG A 9 -1.47 8.49 76.00
CA ARG A 9 -0.25 8.82 75.20
C ARG A 9 0.74 7.69 74.93
N THR A 10 0.48 6.45 75.33
CA THR A 10 1.44 5.35 75.12
C THR A 10 0.91 4.17 74.29
N LEU A 11 -0.28 4.28 73.69
CA LEU A 11 -0.81 3.26 72.76
C LEU A 11 -1.00 3.74 71.31
N LEU A 12 -0.69 5.02 71.02
CA LEU A 12 -0.78 5.57 69.65
C LEU A 12 0.58 5.63 68.94
N ALA A 13 1.68 5.30 69.63
CA ALA A 13 3.03 5.28 69.06
C ALA A 13 3.47 3.87 68.63
N LEU A 14 2.70 2.81 68.94
CA LEU A 14 2.99 1.43 68.51
C LEU A 14 2.05 0.91 67.42
N LEU A 15 1.07 1.71 66.99
CA LEU A 15 0.12 1.39 65.90
C LEU A 15 0.33 2.27 64.64
N LEU A 16 1.37 3.12 64.64
CA LEU A 16 1.74 3.96 63.49
C LEU A 16 3.09 3.57 62.85
N SER A 17 3.65 2.42 63.21
CA SER A 17 4.92 1.91 62.67
C SER A 17 4.78 0.66 61.78
N VAL A 18 3.55 0.23 61.46
CA VAL A 18 3.28 -0.90 60.54
C VAL A 18 2.23 -0.50 59.50
N ALA A 19 2.51 0.55 58.75
CA ALA A 19 1.76 0.89 57.53
C ALA A 19 2.60 1.65 56.49
N SER A 20 3.93 1.53 56.55
CA SER A 20 4.78 1.75 55.39
C SER A 20 4.71 0.51 54.51
N GLY A 21 3.51 0.21 54.00
CA GLY A 21 3.36 -0.69 52.88
C GLY A 21 4.05 -0.01 51.70
N PHE A 22 5.35 -0.24 51.57
CA PHE A 22 6.00 -0.16 50.28
C PHE A 22 5.17 -1.10 49.40
N SER A 23 4.28 -0.51 48.59
CA SER A 23 3.84 -1.18 47.38
C SER A 23 5.12 -1.39 46.62
N ALA A 24 5.76 -2.54 46.79
CA ALA A 24 6.82 -2.97 45.89
C ALA A 24 6.12 -2.97 44.54
N LEU A 25 6.36 -1.92 43.74
CA LEU A 25 5.99 -1.92 42.34
C LEU A 25 6.60 -3.21 41.80
N GLN A 26 5.74 -4.19 41.51
CA GLN A 26 6.17 -5.42 40.88
C GLN A 26 6.90 -5.04 39.60
N ALA A 27 8.09 -5.61 39.45
CA ALA A 27 8.95 -5.36 38.32
C ALA A 27 8.23 -5.90 37.09
N LYS A 28 7.94 -5.05 36.09
CA LYS A 28 7.19 -5.49 34.92
C LYS A 28 7.90 -5.06 33.65
N VAL A 29 8.58 -6.02 33.04
CA VAL A 29 9.15 -5.89 31.70
C VAL A 29 8.05 -5.57 30.69
N GLN A 30 8.31 -4.59 29.83
CA GLN A 30 7.53 -4.30 28.64
C GLN A 30 8.44 -4.31 27.41
N LEU A 31 8.04 -5.08 26.40
CA LEU A 31 8.79 -5.22 25.16
C LEU A 31 8.08 -4.45 24.03
N PRO A 32 8.80 -4.05 22.96
CA PRO A 32 8.16 -3.68 21.70
C PRO A 32 7.17 -4.76 21.27
N ALA A 33 6.02 -4.36 20.70
CA ALA A 33 4.90 -5.26 20.44
C ALA A 33 5.24 -6.47 19.52
N PHE A 34 6.33 -6.37 18.75
CA PHE A 34 6.80 -7.44 17.87
C PHE A 34 7.91 -8.32 18.48
N ILE A 35 8.43 -8.02 19.67
CA ILE A 35 9.34 -8.92 20.39
C ILE A 35 8.49 -9.77 21.33
N GLY A 36 8.28 -11.03 20.97
CA GLY A 36 7.33 -11.90 21.66
C GLY A 36 7.47 -13.37 21.28
N ASP A 37 6.45 -14.14 21.63
CA ASP A 37 6.34 -15.55 21.26
C ASP A 37 6.33 -15.75 19.74
N ASN A 38 6.71 -16.95 19.30
CA ASN A 38 6.73 -17.39 17.88
C ASN A 38 7.65 -16.60 16.94
N MET A 39 8.40 -15.62 17.42
CA MET A 39 9.25 -14.79 16.57
C MET A 39 10.38 -15.58 15.91
N VAL A 40 10.94 -14.99 14.85
CA VAL A 40 12.18 -15.46 14.22
C VAL A 40 13.26 -14.43 14.47
N LEU A 41 14.42 -14.86 14.97
CA LEU A 41 15.61 -14.05 15.07
C LEU A 41 16.59 -14.40 13.94
N GLN A 42 17.25 -13.38 13.39
CA GLN A 42 18.24 -13.56 12.34
C GLN A 42 19.40 -14.46 12.81
N GLN A 43 19.73 -15.50 12.04
CA GLN A 43 20.77 -16.47 12.36
C GLN A 43 22.17 -15.91 12.14
N LYS A 44 23.15 -16.44 12.91
CA LYS A 44 24.58 -16.11 12.81
C LYS A 44 24.87 -14.61 12.92
N GLU A 45 24.11 -13.94 13.77
CA GLU A 45 24.20 -12.50 13.97
C GLU A 45 24.23 -12.16 15.46
N LYS A 46 24.59 -10.91 15.74
CA LYS A 46 24.42 -10.29 17.06
C LYS A 46 23.12 -9.49 17.04
N VAL A 47 22.06 -10.05 17.63
CA VAL A 47 20.70 -9.47 17.61
C VAL A 47 20.42 -8.69 18.90
N LYS A 48 19.71 -7.58 18.80
CA LYS A 48 19.32 -6.76 19.95
C LYS A 48 17.97 -7.23 20.49
N ILE A 49 17.85 -7.35 21.81
CA ILE A 49 16.58 -7.43 22.54
C ILE A 49 16.53 -6.25 23.51
N TRP A 50 15.41 -5.55 23.57
CA TRP A 50 15.27 -4.33 24.36
C TRP A 50 13.84 -4.16 24.84
N GLY A 51 13.67 -3.28 25.82
CA GLY A 51 12.38 -2.96 26.40
C GLY A 51 12.49 -1.92 27.50
N THR A 52 11.43 -1.83 28.30
CA THR A 52 11.44 -1.09 29.56
C THR A 52 11.14 -2.01 30.73
N SER A 53 11.48 -1.57 31.94
CA SER A 53 11.12 -2.21 33.20
C SER A 53 10.95 -1.15 34.29
N THR A 54 10.10 -1.44 35.28
CA THR A 54 9.93 -0.63 36.49
C THR A 54 11.04 -0.85 37.52
N ALA A 55 11.95 -1.81 37.31
CA ALA A 55 13.08 -2.12 38.18
C ALA A 55 14.29 -1.20 37.99
N VAL A 56 14.07 0.12 37.94
CA VAL A 56 15.10 1.14 37.70
C VAL A 56 16.31 1.00 38.64
N GLY A 57 17.52 1.04 38.08
CA GLY A 57 18.79 0.92 38.80
C GLY A 57 19.10 -0.48 39.33
N LYS A 58 18.29 -1.49 38.98
CA LYS A 58 18.54 -2.90 39.33
C LYS A 58 19.04 -3.68 38.10
N GLU A 59 19.65 -4.84 38.38
CA GLU A 59 20.01 -5.80 37.36
C GLU A 59 18.79 -6.63 36.92
N LEU A 60 18.67 -6.79 35.60
CA LEU A 60 17.75 -7.67 34.90
C LEU A 60 18.57 -8.77 34.20
N SER A 61 18.12 -10.01 34.33
CA SER A 61 18.76 -11.16 33.68
C SER A 61 18.03 -11.58 32.41
N VAL A 62 18.78 -11.88 31.35
CA VAL A 62 18.26 -12.45 30.10
C VAL A 62 18.96 -13.78 29.85
N ASN A 63 18.20 -14.85 29.64
CA ASN A 63 18.73 -16.21 29.47
C ASN A 63 18.29 -16.79 28.13
N THR A 64 19.22 -17.40 27.40
CA THR A 64 18.97 -17.97 26.07
C THR A 64 19.15 -19.48 26.08
N SER A 65 18.11 -20.23 25.73
CA SER A 65 18.11 -21.70 25.79
C SER A 65 18.96 -22.41 24.72
N TRP A 66 19.31 -21.75 23.61
CA TRP A 66 20.13 -22.38 22.54
C TRP A 66 21.60 -22.56 22.91
N ASN A 67 22.09 -21.83 23.90
CA ASN A 67 23.47 -21.90 24.37
C ASN A 67 23.60 -21.87 25.91
N ASN A 68 22.48 -21.84 26.63
CA ASN A 68 22.40 -21.71 28.09
C ASN A 68 23.19 -20.52 28.65
N LYS A 69 23.37 -19.43 27.89
CA LYS A 69 24.02 -18.20 28.37
C LYS A 69 23.02 -17.35 29.16
N SER A 70 23.53 -16.74 30.23
CA SER A 70 22.86 -15.69 31.02
C SER A 70 23.58 -14.37 30.81
N TYR A 71 22.82 -13.31 30.60
CA TYR A 71 23.29 -11.94 30.45
C TYR A 71 22.70 -11.11 31.58
N GLN A 72 23.51 -10.27 32.22
CA GLN A 72 23.04 -9.28 33.20
C GLN A 72 23.09 -7.91 32.57
N VAL A 73 22.03 -7.13 32.69
CA VAL A 73 21.93 -5.76 32.19
C VAL A 73 21.26 -4.87 33.24
N GLU A 74 21.76 -3.66 33.40
CA GLU A 74 21.16 -2.67 34.28
C GLU A 74 19.94 -2.02 33.59
N VAL A 75 18.86 -1.82 34.33
CA VAL A 75 17.73 -0.98 33.90
C VAL A 75 18.09 0.47 34.18
N ASP A 76 18.15 1.29 33.13
CA ASP A 76 18.57 2.69 33.25
C ASP A 76 17.56 3.54 34.05
N GLN A 77 17.94 4.79 34.32
CA GLN A 77 17.12 5.74 35.09
C GLN A 77 15.81 6.14 34.40
N GLN A 78 15.70 5.90 33.09
CA GLN A 78 14.49 6.10 32.30
C GLN A 78 13.66 4.80 32.18
N GLY A 79 14.09 3.72 32.83
CA GLY A 79 13.46 2.40 32.78
C GLY A 79 13.85 1.57 31.57
N GLY A 80 14.73 2.05 30.69
CA GLY A 80 15.18 1.36 29.49
C GLY A 80 16.21 0.27 29.78
N TRP A 81 16.21 -0.78 28.96
CA TRP A 81 17.26 -1.80 28.97
C TRP A 81 17.44 -2.40 27.57
N GLN A 82 18.64 -2.90 27.30
CA GLN A 82 18.94 -3.63 26.07
C GLN A 82 20.06 -4.65 26.28
N VAL A 83 20.00 -5.74 25.52
CA VAL A 83 21.02 -6.78 25.48
C VAL A 83 21.27 -7.21 24.04
N TYR A 84 22.50 -7.62 23.74
CA TYR A 84 22.83 -8.23 22.46
C TYR A 84 23.09 -9.72 22.62
N LEU A 85 22.38 -10.53 21.83
CA LEU A 85 22.42 -11.99 21.87
C LEU A 85 23.11 -12.53 20.61
N GLU A 86 24.03 -13.47 20.78
CA GLU A 86 24.62 -14.21 19.67
C GLU A 86 23.67 -15.34 19.25
N THR A 87 23.21 -15.32 17.99
CA THR A 87 22.34 -16.36 17.45
C THR A 87 23.15 -17.46 16.75
N PRO A 88 22.78 -18.73 16.91
CA PRO A 88 23.45 -19.84 16.23
C PRO A 88 23.09 -19.87 14.74
N LYS A 89 23.55 -20.92 14.04
CA LYS A 89 22.89 -21.33 12.79
C LYS A 89 21.42 -21.64 13.08
N TYR A 90 20.57 -21.52 12.06
CA TYR A 90 19.13 -21.73 12.16
C TYR A 90 18.73 -23.00 12.94
N GLY A 91 17.59 -22.93 13.63
CA GLY A 91 17.08 -23.99 14.50
C GLY A 91 15.94 -23.52 15.41
N GLY A 92 15.61 -24.34 16.41
CA GLY A 92 14.52 -24.10 17.36
C GLY A 92 13.50 -25.26 17.37
N PRO A 93 12.41 -25.13 18.13
CA PRO A 93 12.02 -23.96 18.93
C PRO A 93 12.90 -23.76 20.17
N TYR A 94 13.20 -22.50 20.46
CA TYR A 94 13.92 -22.05 21.65
C TYR A 94 13.04 -21.14 22.53
N GLN A 95 13.58 -20.78 23.68
CA GLN A 95 13.05 -19.83 24.64
C GLN A 95 14.09 -18.77 25.02
N ILE A 96 13.59 -17.57 25.34
CA ILE A 96 14.33 -16.49 26.01
C ILE A 96 13.59 -16.19 27.32
N THR A 97 14.31 -16.21 28.43
CA THR A 97 13.75 -15.88 29.75
C THR A 97 14.33 -14.56 30.22
N ILE A 98 13.47 -13.59 30.51
CA ILE A 98 13.79 -12.27 31.02
C ILE A 98 13.29 -12.18 32.47
N ASN A 99 14.11 -11.73 33.40
CA ASN A 99 13.73 -11.64 34.81
C ASN A 99 14.34 -10.40 35.46
N ASP A 100 13.47 -9.49 35.90
CA ASP A 100 13.77 -8.24 36.63
C ASP A 100 13.26 -8.27 38.09
N GLY A 101 12.85 -9.45 38.56
CA GLY A 101 12.06 -9.65 39.77
C GLY A 101 10.81 -10.48 39.47
N ASP A 102 10.19 -10.27 38.30
CA ASP A 102 9.12 -11.11 37.76
C ASP A 102 9.57 -11.76 36.45
N GLN A 103 9.33 -13.06 36.31
CA GLN A 103 9.82 -13.82 35.17
C GLN A 103 8.89 -13.73 33.95
N LEU A 104 9.42 -13.27 32.82
CA LEU A 104 8.82 -13.30 31.50
C LEU A 104 9.54 -14.34 30.62
N ILE A 105 8.81 -15.31 30.06
CA ILE A 105 9.38 -16.33 29.17
C ILE A 105 8.77 -16.17 27.77
N LEU A 106 9.61 -15.85 26.80
CA LEU A 106 9.29 -15.86 25.38
C LEU A 106 9.50 -17.26 24.82
N LYS A 107 8.48 -17.83 24.16
CA LYS A 107 8.42 -19.23 23.72
C LYS A 107 8.40 -19.36 22.21
N ASN A 108 8.76 -20.56 21.74
CA ASN A 108 8.70 -20.94 20.33
C ASN A 108 9.51 -20.01 19.39
N ILE A 109 10.67 -19.55 19.86
CA ILE A 109 11.56 -18.70 19.09
C ILE A 109 12.32 -19.55 18.09
N LEU A 110 12.25 -19.19 16.81
CA LEU A 110 13.07 -19.79 15.77
C LEU A 110 14.29 -18.91 15.49
N ILE A 111 15.41 -19.55 15.17
CA ILE A 111 16.56 -18.87 14.58
C ILE A 111 16.53 -19.16 13.08
N GLY A 112 16.60 -18.13 12.24
CA GLY A 112 16.32 -18.26 10.81
C GLY A 112 16.74 -17.03 10.01
N GLU A 113 16.04 -16.74 8.93
CA GLU A 113 16.25 -15.53 8.10
C GLU A 113 15.03 -14.64 8.21
N VAL A 114 15.23 -13.37 8.56
CA VAL A 114 14.14 -12.40 8.73
C VAL A 114 14.12 -11.45 7.54
N TRP A 115 12.97 -11.28 6.91
CA TRP A 115 12.80 -10.41 5.74
C TRP A 115 11.76 -9.32 6.00
N PHE A 116 12.11 -8.09 5.64
CA PHE A 116 11.20 -6.95 5.69
C PHE A 116 10.49 -6.81 4.34
N CYS A 117 9.16 -6.89 4.34
CA CYS A 117 8.33 -6.99 3.14
C CYS A 117 7.48 -5.72 3.02
N SER A 118 7.76 -4.90 2.01
CA SER A 118 7.20 -3.55 1.93
C SER A 118 6.88 -3.09 0.52
N GLY A 119 6.20 -1.94 0.42
CA GLY A 119 5.72 -1.35 -0.83
C GLY A 119 4.25 -0.96 -0.73
N GLN A 120 3.55 -1.08 -1.86
CA GLN A 120 2.14 -0.70 -1.96
C GLN A 120 1.22 -1.91 -2.16
N SER A 121 0.07 -1.71 -2.80
CA SER A 121 -1.04 -2.64 -2.92
C SER A 121 -0.61 -4.02 -3.45
N ASN A 122 0.34 -4.07 -4.38
CA ASN A 122 0.83 -5.33 -4.92
C ASN A 122 1.73 -6.14 -3.96
N MET A 123 2.38 -5.50 -2.99
CA MET A 123 2.96 -6.17 -1.81
C MET A 123 1.86 -6.53 -0.81
N GLU A 124 0.90 -5.63 -0.59
CA GLU A 124 -0.17 -5.80 0.41
C GLU A 124 -1.12 -6.95 0.09
N MET A 125 -1.38 -7.20 -1.20
CA MET A 125 -2.45 -8.08 -1.68
C MET A 125 -2.48 -9.43 -0.94
N PRO A 126 -3.57 -9.73 -0.21
CA PRO A 126 -3.70 -10.95 0.57
C PRO A 126 -4.00 -12.17 -0.31
N LEU A 127 -3.93 -13.38 0.27
CA LEU A 127 -4.33 -14.61 -0.44
C LEU A 127 -5.84 -14.61 -0.72
N ALA A 128 -6.68 -14.49 0.32
CA ALA A 128 -8.15 -14.60 0.23
C ALA A 128 -8.92 -13.28 0.36
N GLY A 129 -8.27 -12.22 0.86
CA GLY A 129 -8.91 -10.93 1.10
C GLY A 129 -9.21 -10.17 -0.20
N TRP A 130 -8.91 -8.87 -0.23
CA TRP A 130 -9.21 -8.06 -1.41
C TRP A 130 -8.44 -8.55 -2.65
N GLY A 131 -9.11 -8.53 -3.80
CA GLY A 131 -8.54 -8.90 -5.09
C GLY A 131 -8.40 -10.40 -5.38
N LYS A 132 -8.26 -11.28 -4.37
CA LYS A 132 -8.11 -12.75 -4.43
C LYS A 132 -7.14 -13.29 -5.48
N ILE A 133 -6.07 -13.96 -5.05
CA ILE A 133 -5.10 -14.54 -5.99
C ILE A 133 -5.68 -15.77 -6.72
N ASN A 134 -5.02 -16.16 -7.82
CA ASN A 134 -5.35 -17.40 -8.51
C ASN A 134 -5.21 -18.59 -7.53
N ASN A 135 -6.20 -19.49 -7.51
CA ASN A 135 -6.20 -20.70 -6.69
C ASN A 135 -6.08 -20.46 -5.17
N PHE A 136 -6.54 -19.31 -4.66
CA PHE A 136 -6.35 -18.94 -3.25
C PHE A 136 -6.87 -19.99 -2.25
N GLU A 137 -7.99 -20.66 -2.54
CA GLU A 137 -8.56 -21.70 -1.66
C GLU A 137 -7.62 -22.90 -1.50
N GLN A 138 -7.03 -23.35 -2.61
CA GLN A 138 -6.08 -24.46 -2.63
C GLN A 138 -4.78 -24.06 -1.93
N GLU A 139 -4.28 -22.85 -2.18
CA GLU A 139 -3.05 -22.34 -1.54
C GLU A 139 -3.22 -22.21 -0.03
N ILE A 140 -4.36 -21.71 0.46
CA ILE A 140 -4.66 -21.60 1.89
C ILE A 140 -4.78 -22.97 2.53
N LYS A 141 -5.51 -23.90 1.90
CA LYS A 141 -5.63 -25.27 2.41
C LYS A 141 -4.27 -25.97 2.53
N ALA A 142 -3.35 -25.69 1.60
CA ALA A 142 -2.01 -26.26 1.58
C ALA A 142 -0.99 -25.51 2.47
N ALA A 143 -1.34 -24.34 3.02
CA ALA A 143 -0.43 -23.48 3.78
C ALA A 143 -0.13 -24.00 5.19
N ASN A 144 0.56 -25.14 5.30
CA ASN A 144 0.98 -25.73 6.57
C ASN A 144 2.51 -25.67 6.72
N PHE A 145 3.04 -24.46 6.92
CA PHE A 145 4.47 -24.20 7.00
C PHE A 145 4.82 -23.53 8.33
N PRO A 146 4.74 -24.25 9.47
CA PRO A 146 4.89 -23.63 10.78
C PRO A 146 6.28 -23.02 11.02
N ASN A 147 7.32 -23.40 10.27
CA ASN A 147 8.64 -22.78 10.35
C ASN A 147 8.77 -21.48 9.53
N ILE A 148 7.71 -21.08 8.83
CA ILE A 148 7.54 -19.73 8.32
C ILE A 148 6.67 -18.98 9.33
N ARG A 149 7.15 -17.82 9.79
CA ARG A 149 6.44 -16.97 10.75
C ARG A 149 6.12 -15.63 10.10
N ILE A 150 4.89 -15.19 10.28
CA ILE A 150 4.39 -13.93 9.74
C ILE A 150 4.12 -12.95 10.87
N LEU A 151 4.50 -11.69 10.65
CA LEU A 151 4.18 -10.55 11.49
C LEU A 151 3.59 -9.47 10.59
N GLN A 152 2.37 -9.06 10.87
CA GLN A 152 1.69 -8.00 10.14
C GLN A 152 1.52 -6.78 11.03
N ILE A 153 1.78 -5.60 10.50
CA ILE A 153 1.55 -4.33 11.20
C ILE A 153 0.34 -3.61 10.60
N PRO A 154 -0.42 -2.87 11.42
CA PRO A 154 -1.47 -2.03 10.91
C PRO A 154 -0.89 -0.82 10.17
N LYS A 155 -1.68 -0.29 9.26
CA LYS A 155 -1.42 0.96 8.55
C LYS A 155 -1.36 2.14 9.53
N ALA A 156 -0.28 2.91 9.49
CA ALA A 156 -0.10 4.07 10.35
C ALA A 156 0.76 5.14 9.66
N THR A 157 0.48 6.41 9.98
CA THR A 157 1.31 7.55 9.60
C THR A 157 1.86 8.23 10.85
N ALA A 158 3.06 8.79 10.75
CA ALA A 158 3.58 9.65 11.80
C ALA A 158 4.38 10.81 11.19
N ASN A 159 4.02 12.04 11.57
CA ASN A 159 4.75 13.23 11.11
C ASN A 159 6.19 13.25 11.66
N GLN A 160 6.40 12.65 12.83
CA GLN A 160 7.72 12.50 13.47
C GLN A 160 8.10 11.01 13.58
N PRO A 161 9.39 10.66 13.51
CA PRO A 161 9.86 9.28 13.74
C PRO A 161 9.37 8.75 15.09
N THR A 162 8.87 7.52 15.10
CA THR A 162 8.41 6.85 16.33
C THR A 162 8.99 5.45 16.44
N THR A 163 9.13 4.96 17.67
CA THR A 163 9.45 3.57 17.99
C THR A 163 8.20 2.77 18.38
N ALA A 164 7.06 3.44 18.55
CA ALA A 164 5.80 2.80 18.88
C ALA A 164 5.22 2.16 17.63
N VAL A 165 4.96 0.86 17.71
CA VAL A 165 4.31 0.10 16.63
C VAL A 165 3.32 -0.87 17.23
N LYS A 166 2.16 -0.99 16.59
CA LYS A 166 1.16 -2.00 16.89
C LYS A 166 1.38 -3.20 16.00
N VAL A 167 0.84 -4.35 16.37
CA VAL A 167 0.89 -5.58 15.58
C VAL A 167 -0.52 -6.12 15.44
N GLU A 168 -0.80 -6.74 14.30
CA GLU A 168 -2.05 -7.48 14.08
C GLU A 168 -1.93 -8.89 14.68
N SER A 169 -3.08 -9.51 14.94
CA SER A 169 -3.17 -10.93 15.35
C SER A 169 -2.27 -11.31 16.54
N GLY A 170 -2.01 -10.36 17.45
CA GLY A 170 -1.21 -10.57 18.66
C GLY A 170 0.29 -10.76 18.44
N GLY A 171 0.83 -10.49 17.24
CA GLY A 171 2.26 -10.57 16.94
C GLY A 171 2.62 -11.65 15.91
N TRP A 172 3.70 -12.40 16.17
CA TRP A 172 4.19 -13.42 15.25
C TRP A 172 3.31 -14.66 15.26
N ASN A 173 2.97 -15.16 14.07
CA ASN A 173 2.12 -16.32 13.90
C ASN A 173 2.77 -17.36 12.95
N PRO A 174 2.67 -18.68 13.22
CA PRO A 174 2.96 -19.70 12.20
C PRO A 174 2.15 -19.47 10.94
N VAL A 175 2.69 -19.86 9.78
CA VAL A 175 1.86 -20.07 8.60
C VAL A 175 1.03 -21.35 8.76
N THR A 176 -0.28 -21.17 8.85
CA THR A 176 -1.32 -22.20 8.89
C THR A 176 -2.45 -21.79 7.94
N PRO A 177 -3.36 -22.71 7.55
CA PRO A 177 -4.56 -22.34 6.80
C PRO A 177 -5.42 -21.27 7.50
N GLN A 178 -5.33 -21.14 8.83
CA GLN A 178 -6.10 -20.16 9.62
C GLN A 178 -5.46 -18.77 9.64
N SER A 179 -4.13 -18.68 9.62
CA SER A 179 -3.40 -17.42 9.82
C SER A 179 -2.97 -16.73 8.52
N ILE A 180 -2.83 -17.47 7.42
CA ILE A 180 -2.37 -16.95 6.13
C ILE A 180 -3.40 -16.15 5.29
N PRO A 181 -4.73 -16.31 5.42
CA PRO A 181 -5.68 -15.74 4.45
C PRO A 181 -5.52 -14.24 4.15
N GLU A 182 -5.24 -13.44 5.19
CA GLU A 182 -5.14 -11.97 5.11
C GLU A 182 -3.70 -11.44 5.03
N PHE A 183 -2.72 -12.34 4.86
CA PHE A 183 -1.30 -11.97 4.76
C PHE A 183 -0.85 -11.81 3.30
N SER A 184 0.19 -11.00 3.08
CA SER A 184 0.78 -10.76 1.74
C SER A 184 1.09 -12.05 0.99
N ALA A 185 0.44 -12.24 -0.16
CA ALA A 185 0.67 -13.38 -1.04
C ALA A 185 2.09 -13.37 -1.61
N THR A 186 2.57 -12.20 -2.05
CA THR A 186 3.93 -12.03 -2.57
C THR A 186 4.98 -12.46 -1.55
N ALA A 187 4.88 -11.98 -0.31
CA ALA A 187 5.82 -12.30 0.76
C ALA A 187 5.75 -13.79 1.16
N TYR A 188 4.54 -14.36 1.22
CA TYR A 188 4.34 -15.77 1.53
C TYR A 188 5.03 -16.68 0.50
N PHE A 189 4.77 -16.48 -0.80
CA PHE A 189 5.36 -17.34 -1.83
C PHE A 189 6.88 -17.16 -1.95
N PHE A 190 7.39 -15.95 -1.65
CA PHE A 190 8.82 -15.72 -1.50
C PHE A 190 9.45 -16.58 -0.39
N ALA A 191 8.87 -16.56 0.81
CA ALA A 191 9.36 -17.37 1.92
C ALA A 191 9.21 -18.87 1.66
N ARG A 192 8.08 -19.30 1.08
CA ARG A 192 7.83 -20.71 0.75
C ARG A 192 8.90 -21.25 -0.19
N GLU A 193 9.22 -20.53 -1.25
CA GLU A 193 10.27 -20.94 -2.21
C GLU A 193 11.62 -21.10 -1.50
N ILE A 194 12.03 -20.14 -0.66
CA ILE A 194 13.30 -20.24 0.07
C ILE A 194 13.26 -21.43 1.05
N TYR A 195 12.19 -21.56 1.83
CA TYR A 195 12.04 -22.60 2.84
C TYR A 195 12.10 -24.00 2.21
N GLU A 196 11.36 -24.24 1.13
CA GLU A 196 11.35 -25.54 0.45
C GLU A 196 12.72 -25.93 -0.13
N LYS A 197 13.53 -24.96 -0.55
CA LYS A 197 14.87 -25.24 -1.12
C LYS A 197 15.99 -25.37 -0.07
N THR A 198 15.77 -24.86 1.13
CA THR A 198 16.85 -24.68 2.13
C THR A 198 16.56 -25.29 3.50
N GLY A 199 15.28 -25.45 3.86
CA GLY A 199 14.82 -25.85 5.20
C GLY A 199 15.04 -24.80 6.28
N ILE A 200 15.49 -23.59 5.93
CA ILE A 200 15.80 -22.52 6.88
C ILE A 200 14.49 -21.85 7.32
N PRO A 201 14.16 -21.76 8.62
CA PRO A 201 13.03 -20.98 9.11
C PRO A 201 13.05 -19.53 8.61
N ILE A 202 11.90 -19.02 8.19
CA ILE A 202 11.77 -17.67 7.61
C ILE A 202 10.81 -16.83 8.45
N GLY A 203 11.24 -15.64 8.85
CA GLY A 203 10.38 -14.62 9.43
C GLY A 203 10.05 -13.55 8.40
N LEU A 204 8.78 -13.19 8.27
CA LEU A 204 8.30 -12.12 7.39
C LEU A 204 7.68 -11.00 8.21
N ILE A 205 8.23 -9.79 8.11
CA ILE A 205 7.64 -8.56 8.65
C ILE A 205 6.94 -7.86 7.48
N HIS A 206 5.61 -7.84 7.50
CA HIS A 206 4.79 -7.23 6.47
C HIS A 206 4.40 -5.80 6.86
N SER A 207 4.93 -4.83 6.10
CA SER A 207 4.76 -3.39 6.29
C SER A 207 4.54 -2.73 4.94
N SER A 208 3.28 -2.67 4.48
CA SER A 208 2.92 -2.10 3.18
C SER A 208 1.61 -1.33 3.26
N TRP A 209 1.36 -0.47 2.27
CA TRP A 209 0.09 0.27 2.17
C TRP A 209 -0.23 0.61 0.71
N GLY A 210 -1.37 0.14 0.23
CA GLY A 210 -1.95 0.41 -1.08
C GLY A 210 -2.00 1.88 -1.47
N GLY A 211 -1.68 2.16 -2.75
CA GLY A 211 -1.74 3.50 -3.33
C GLY A 211 -0.64 4.45 -2.86
N THR A 212 0.39 3.96 -2.18
CA THR A 212 1.43 4.84 -1.61
C THR A 212 2.62 5.13 -2.53
N ILE A 213 3.13 6.36 -2.46
CA ILE A 213 4.29 6.87 -3.19
C ILE A 213 5.61 6.58 -2.43
N ILE A 214 6.72 6.41 -3.15
CA ILE A 214 8.01 5.98 -2.59
C ILE A 214 8.59 6.96 -1.56
N GLU A 215 8.44 8.26 -1.76
CA GLU A 215 8.94 9.30 -0.87
C GLU A 215 8.26 9.28 0.52
N ALA A 216 7.10 8.65 0.66
CA ALA A 216 6.49 8.42 1.98
C ALA A 216 7.28 7.39 2.82
N TRP A 217 8.00 6.48 2.17
CA TRP A 217 8.76 5.36 2.76
C TRP A 217 10.26 5.65 2.97
N MET A 218 10.71 6.86 2.62
CA MET A 218 12.09 7.30 2.78
C MET A 218 12.26 8.15 4.03
N SER A 219 13.43 8.08 4.69
CA SER A 219 13.73 8.98 5.79
C SER A 219 13.83 10.45 5.33
N ARG A 220 13.76 11.38 6.29
CA ARG A 220 14.01 12.81 6.02
C ARG A 220 15.40 13.04 5.40
N GLU A 221 16.41 12.34 5.91
CA GLU A 221 17.79 12.43 5.45
C GLU A 221 17.90 11.98 3.99
N ALA A 222 17.27 10.87 3.64
CA ALA A 222 17.25 10.33 2.28
C ALA A 222 16.58 11.26 1.26
N LEU A 223 15.64 12.08 1.71
CA LEU A 223 14.91 13.04 0.88
C LEU A 223 15.58 14.42 0.80
N THR A 224 16.61 14.69 1.59
CA THR A 224 17.32 15.99 1.60
C THR A 224 17.90 16.38 0.22
N PRO A 225 18.42 15.46 -0.61
CA PRO A 225 18.88 15.79 -1.97
C PRO A 225 17.77 16.26 -2.92
N PHE A 226 16.50 16.09 -2.56
CA PHE A 226 15.33 16.36 -3.40
C PHE A 226 14.55 17.55 -2.81
N SER A 227 14.96 18.76 -3.16
CA SER A 227 14.47 20.02 -2.55
C SER A 227 12.94 20.14 -2.52
N THR A 228 12.24 19.60 -3.53
CA THR A 228 10.76 19.56 -3.60
C THR A 228 10.14 18.92 -2.35
N TYR A 229 10.77 17.90 -1.77
CA TYR A 229 10.23 17.20 -0.60
C TYR A 229 10.63 17.85 0.73
N THR A 230 11.79 18.52 0.80
CA THR A 230 12.28 19.11 2.06
C THR A 230 11.30 20.11 2.65
N SER A 231 10.77 21.02 1.82
CA SER A 231 9.77 22.00 2.27
C SER A 231 8.45 21.37 2.69
N ALA A 232 8.05 20.26 2.06
CA ALA A 232 6.85 19.52 2.45
C ALA A 232 7.03 18.85 3.82
N ILE A 233 8.18 18.25 4.07
CA ILE A 233 8.54 17.63 5.36
C ILE A 233 8.54 18.67 6.48
N GLU A 234 9.16 19.83 6.25
CA GLU A 234 9.21 20.91 7.23
C GLU A 234 7.80 21.37 7.62
N LYS A 235 6.90 21.54 6.64
CA LYS A 235 5.51 21.94 6.91
C LYS A 235 4.78 20.93 7.80
N ILE A 236 4.89 19.63 7.53
CA ILE A 236 4.18 18.61 8.30
C ILE A 236 4.79 18.36 9.68
N GLN A 237 6.08 18.68 9.88
CA GLN A 237 6.80 18.47 11.12
C GLN A 237 6.72 19.65 12.10
N ARG A 238 6.13 20.77 11.68
CA ARG A 238 5.93 21.93 12.54
C ARG A 238 5.00 21.62 13.72
N PRO A 239 5.25 22.20 14.91
CA PRO A 239 4.35 22.08 16.05
C PRO A 239 2.92 22.58 15.79
N ASP A 240 2.77 23.59 14.92
CA ASP A 240 1.50 24.22 14.57
C ASP A 240 0.91 23.73 13.23
N ALA A 241 1.47 22.65 12.65
CA ALA A 241 1.03 22.13 11.35
C ALA A 241 -0.47 21.81 11.30
N GLN A 242 -1.02 21.26 12.38
CA GLN A 242 -2.44 20.92 12.48
C GLN A 242 -3.33 22.17 12.47
N GLU A 243 -2.90 23.24 13.14
CA GLU A 243 -3.63 24.51 13.18
C GLU A 243 -3.60 25.19 11.81
N ILE A 244 -2.45 25.18 11.13
CA ILE A 244 -2.31 25.70 9.76
C ILE A 244 -3.21 24.92 8.81
N TYR A 245 -3.16 23.58 8.84
CA TYR A 245 -4.03 22.74 8.02
C TYR A 245 -5.51 23.05 8.26
N ALA A 246 -5.94 23.21 9.52
CA ALA A 246 -7.32 23.54 9.84
C ALA A 246 -7.75 24.90 9.26
N LYS A 247 -6.87 25.91 9.30
CA LYS A 247 -7.11 27.24 8.70
C LYS A 247 -7.17 27.16 7.18
N ASP A 248 -6.21 26.50 6.55
CA ASP A 248 -6.14 26.35 5.11
C ASP A 248 -7.34 25.55 4.58
N LEU A 249 -7.77 24.51 5.30
CA LEU A 249 -8.94 23.71 4.93
C LEU A 249 -10.24 24.52 5.09
N ALA A 250 -10.36 25.32 6.15
CA ALA A 250 -11.52 26.19 6.36
C ALA A 250 -11.63 27.24 5.23
N GLU A 251 -10.51 27.84 4.85
CA GLU A 251 -10.45 28.79 3.74
C GLU A 251 -10.76 28.12 2.40
N TRP A 252 -10.20 26.94 2.15
CA TRP A 252 -10.49 26.16 0.95
C TRP A 252 -11.98 25.80 0.87
N ASN A 253 -12.59 25.34 1.97
CA ASN A 253 -14.01 25.04 2.03
C ASN A 253 -14.86 26.29 1.76
N ARG A 254 -14.47 27.45 2.31
CA ARG A 254 -15.14 28.74 2.05
C ARG A 254 -15.10 29.09 0.56
N VAL A 255 -13.94 28.92 -0.10
CA VAL A 255 -13.79 29.16 -1.54
C VAL A 255 -14.62 28.17 -2.35
N ALA A 256 -14.61 26.88 -2.00
CA ALA A 256 -15.40 25.85 -2.66
C ALA A 256 -16.91 26.15 -2.57
N GLU A 257 -17.40 26.55 -1.38
CA GLU A 257 -18.80 26.94 -1.20
C GLU A 257 -19.20 28.17 -2.02
N GLN A 258 -18.30 29.13 -2.21
CA GLN A 258 -18.55 30.31 -3.06
C GLN A 258 -18.62 29.99 -4.54
N GLN A 259 -17.98 28.90 -4.97
CA GLN A 259 -18.01 28.43 -6.36
C GLN A 259 -19.17 27.48 -6.63
N ASP A 260 -19.92 27.06 -5.61
CA ASP A 260 -21.12 26.24 -5.75
C ASP A 260 -22.25 27.05 -6.40
N GLN A 261 -22.25 27.06 -7.74
CA GLN A 261 -23.13 27.89 -8.56
C GLN A 261 -24.60 27.65 -8.24
N MET A 262 -24.96 26.41 -7.94
CA MET A 262 -26.32 26.03 -7.56
C MET A 262 -26.69 26.62 -6.20
N LYS A 263 -25.87 26.41 -5.19
CA LYS A 263 -26.10 26.98 -3.85
C LYS A 263 -26.17 28.51 -3.92
N THR A 264 -25.33 29.17 -4.71
CA THR A 264 -25.34 30.63 -4.89
C THR A 264 -26.58 31.11 -5.65
N ALA A 265 -26.91 30.51 -6.79
CA ALA A 265 -28.03 30.93 -7.64
C ALA A 265 -29.39 30.79 -6.94
N THR A 266 -29.53 29.81 -6.04
CA THR A 266 -30.77 29.58 -5.28
C THR A 266 -30.72 30.15 -3.86
N GLN A 267 -29.70 30.93 -3.51
CA GLN A 267 -29.48 31.45 -2.15
C GLN A 267 -29.54 30.35 -1.06
N GLY A 268 -29.10 29.13 -1.40
CA GLY A 268 -29.12 27.96 -0.53
C GLY A 268 -30.39 27.11 -0.61
N GLU A 269 -31.45 27.56 -1.30
CA GLU A 269 -32.74 26.85 -1.38
C GLU A 269 -32.83 25.86 -2.56
N TRP A 270 -31.73 25.20 -2.90
CA TRP A 270 -31.64 24.28 -4.06
C TRP A 270 -32.55 23.04 -3.93
N PHE A 271 -32.98 22.73 -2.71
CA PHE A 271 -33.87 21.61 -2.37
C PHE A 271 -35.36 21.97 -2.42
N ALA A 272 -35.69 23.23 -2.72
CA ALA A 272 -37.06 23.69 -2.64
C ALA A 272 -37.96 23.02 -3.72
N PRO A 273 -39.19 22.58 -3.37
CA PRO A 273 -40.13 21.96 -4.31
C PRO A 273 -40.39 22.79 -5.56
N GLN A 274 -40.54 24.11 -5.38
CA GLN A 274 -40.86 25.08 -6.42
C GLN A 274 -39.68 25.46 -7.31
N LEU A 275 -38.47 24.95 -7.04
CA LEU A 275 -37.32 25.27 -7.85
C LEU A 275 -37.52 24.78 -9.29
N ASP A 276 -37.39 25.70 -10.25
CA ASP A 276 -37.44 25.37 -11.67
C ASP A 276 -36.21 24.56 -12.09
N LYS A 277 -36.45 23.31 -12.51
CA LYS A 277 -35.43 22.37 -12.99
C LYS A 277 -35.50 22.17 -14.51
N SER A 278 -36.26 23.01 -15.24
CA SER A 278 -36.43 22.90 -16.69
C SER A 278 -35.10 22.99 -17.46
N SER A 279 -34.19 23.83 -16.98
CA SER A 279 -32.85 24.05 -17.55
C SER A 279 -31.78 23.05 -17.07
N TRP A 280 -32.17 22.05 -16.28
CA TRP A 280 -31.26 21.03 -15.77
C TRP A 280 -31.06 19.93 -16.81
N SER A 281 -29.85 19.39 -16.86
CA SER A 281 -29.53 18.22 -17.66
C SER A 281 -30.31 17.01 -17.15
N THR A 282 -30.45 15.98 -17.99
CA THR A 282 -31.12 14.73 -17.62
C THR A 282 -30.10 13.61 -17.61
N ILE A 283 -30.12 12.79 -16.56
CA ILE A 283 -29.27 11.61 -16.41
C ILE A 283 -30.13 10.44 -15.95
N THR A 284 -29.91 9.27 -16.54
CA THR A 284 -30.56 8.04 -16.09
C THR A 284 -29.84 7.52 -14.86
N ILE A 285 -30.58 7.31 -13.77
CA ILE A 285 -30.09 6.75 -12.49
C ILE A 285 -30.62 5.30 -12.36
N PRO A 286 -29.79 4.34 -11.91
CA PRO A 286 -28.45 4.53 -11.37
C PRO A 286 -27.36 4.77 -12.43
N SER A 287 -26.43 5.67 -12.13
CA SER A 287 -25.32 6.00 -13.02
C SER A 287 -24.22 6.76 -12.30
N PHE A 288 -23.02 6.66 -12.85
CA PHE A 288 -21.88 7.52 -12.57
C PHE A 288 -21.93 8.73 -13.52
N PHE A 289 -22.07 9.94 -12.95
CA PHE A 289 -22.16 11.17 -13.74
C PHE A 289 -20.84 11.47 -14.45
N ASP A 290 -19.70 11.14 -13.85
CA ASP A 290 -18.36 11.38 -14.37
C ASP A 290 -18.04 10.50 -15.59
N LYS A 291 -18.76 9.39 -15.78
CA LYS A 291 -18.60 8.53 -16.97
C LYS A 291 -19.55 8.89 -18.10
N ASN A 292 -20.76 9.32 -17.76
CA ASN A 292 -21.87 9.37 -18.71
C ASN A 292 -22.29 10.79 -19.09
N LEU A 293 -22.06 11.79 -18.24
CA LEU A 293 -22.55 13.15 -18.48
C LEU A 293 -21.48 14.24 -18.30
N PHE A 294 -20.57 14.07 -17.34
CA PHE A 294 -19.50 15.01 -17.02
C PHE A 294 -18.13 14.30 -16.99
N PRO A 295 -17.61 13.85 -18.16
CA PRO A 295 -16.37 13.06 -18.29
C PRO A 295 -15.23 13.48 -17.34
N GLY A 296 -14.93 12.63 -16.34
CA GLY A 296 -13.81 12.79 -15.40
C GLY A 296 -13.90 13.98 -14.44
N MET A 297 -15.11 14.47 -14.17
CA MET A 297 -15.33 15.57 -13.22
C MET A 297 -15.47 15.05 -11.79
N ASP A 298 -14.62 15.52 -10.88
CA ASP A 298 -14.87 15.42 -9.44
C ASP A 298 -15.51 16.74 -8.94
N GLY A 299 -16.44 16.69 -8.00
CA GLY A 299 -17.06 17.90 -7.43
C GLY A 299 -18.47 17.70 -6.92
N VAL A 300 -19.34 18.70 -7.12
CA VAL A 300 -20.71 18.68 -6.61
C VAL A 300 -21.71 18.63 -7.74
N VAL A 301 -22.63 17.67 -7.67
CA VAL A 301 -23.77 17.55 -8.58
C VAL A 301 -25.05 17.47 -7.78
N TYR A 302 -26.02 18.30 -8.15
CA TYR A 302 -27.36 18.32 -7.61
C TYR A 302 -28.27 17.45 -8.48
N PHE A 303 -29.12 16.65 -7.85
CA PHE A 303 -30.10 15.80 -8.49
C PHE A 303 -31.51 16.15 -8.00
N GLY A 304 -32.48 16.04 -8.90
CA GLY A 304 -33.89 16.28 -8.64
C GLY A 304 -34.77 15.24 -9.32
N LYS A 305 -35.74 14.71 -8.57
CA LYS A 305 -36.75 13.79 -9.09
C LYS A 305 -38.11 14.08 -8.49
N ASP A 306 -39.09 14.19 -9.35
CA ASP A 306 -40.49 14.28 -8.96
C ASP A 306 -41.16 12.93 -9.18
N VAL A 307 -41.96 12.50 -8.21
CA VAL A 307 -42.56 11.16 -8.18
C VAL A 307 -44.02 11.26 -7.78
N GLU A 308 -44.91 10.75 -8.62
CA GLU A 308 -46.33 10.61 -8.27
C GLU A 308 -46.51 9.49 -7.25
N LEU A 309 -47.20 9.80 -6.15
CA LEU A 309 -47.43 8.86 -5.07
C LEU A 309 -48.84 8.26 -5.10
N PRO A 310 -48.98 6.94 -4.83
CA PRO A 310 -50.28 6.34 -4.59
C PRO A 310 -51.04 7.08 -3.50
N ALA A 311 -52.34 7.29 -3.69
CA ALA A 311 -53.17 8.07 -2.75
C ALA A 311 -53.10 7.54 -1.31
N HIS A 312 -52.99 6.22 -1.13
CA HIS A 312 -52.91 5.60 0.20
C HIS A 312 -51.53 5.73 0.89
N TRP A 313 -50.51 6.22 0.18
CA TRP A 313 -49.19 6.52 0.75
C TRP A 313 -49.12 7.96 1.29
N GLN A 314 -50.00 8.85 0.83
CA GLN A 314 -49.99 10.27 1.22
C GLN A 314 -50.29 10.41 2.73
N GLY A 315 -49.54 11.29 3.38
CA GLY A 315 -49.59 11.53 4.83
C GLY A 315 -49.06 10.36 5.66
N LYS A 316 -48.35 9.39 5.05
CA LYS A 316 -47.74 8.25 5.76
C LYS A 316 -46.21 8.32 5.69
N PRO A 317 -45.50 7.81 6.72
CA PRO A 317 -44.06 7.64 6.65
C PRO A 317 -43.70 6.68 5.52
N LEU A 318 -42.66 7.02 4.76
CA LEU A 318 -42.09 6.17 3.71
C LEU A 318 -40.62 5.89 4.01
N LYS A 319 -40.04 4.88 3.36
CA LYS A 319 -38.59 4.73 3.29
C LYS A 319 -38.10 5.13 1.91
N LEU A 320 -37.08 5.97 1.87
CA LEU A 320 -36.34 6.33 0.67
C LEU A 320 -35.04 5.53 0.65
N ILE A 321 -34.88 4.67 -0.35
CA ILE A 321 -33.66 3.92 -0.60
C ILE A 321 -33.06 4.50 -1.88
N LEU A 322 -31.89 5.13 -1.79
CA LEU A 322 -31.17 5.64 -2.96
C LEU A 322 -30.08 4.67 -3.45
N GLY A 323 -29.87 3.57 -2.73
CA GLY A 323 -28.74 2.67 -2.98
C GLY A 323 -27.42 3.31 -2.59
N ALA A 324 -26.33 2.86 -3.20
CA ALA A 324 -25.02 3.47 -3.03
C ALA A 324 -24.88 4.76 -3.87
N ILE A 325 -24.24 5.76 -3.27
CA ILE A 325 -23.90 7.05 -3.85
C ILE A 325 -22.40 7.26 -3.64
N ASP A 326 -21.70 7.66 -4.70
CA ASP A 326 -20.28 8.01 -4.66
C ASP A 326 -20.13 9.54 -4.72
N ASP A 327 -19.64 10.24 -3.69
CA ASP A 327 -19.10 9.77 -2.40
C ASP A 327 -20.08 10.03 -1.25
N ASN A 328 -20.57 11.27 -1.15
CA ASN A 328 -21.35 11.75 -0.02
C ASN A 328 -22.66 12.35 -0.50
N ASP A 329 -23.73 12.22 0.26
CA ASP A 329 -25.02 12.83 -0.06
C ASP A 329 -25.60 13.66 1.07
N ILE A 330 -26.36 14.68 0.69
CA ILE A 330 -27.36 15.32 1.55
C ILE A 330 -28.69 15.24 0.80
N THR A 331 -29.69 14.62 1.42
CA THR A 331 -30.97 14.31 0.78
C THR A 331 -32.13 15.04 1.45
N TYR A 332 -32.97 15.65 0.62
CA TYR A 332 -34.17 16.37 0.99
C TYR A 332 -35.39 15.80 0.26
N VAL A 333 -36.53 15.82 0.94
CA VAL A 333 -37.84 15.49 0.38
C VAL A 333 -38.83 16.60 0.71
N ASN A 334 -39.47 17.15 -0.32
CA ASN A 334 -40.36 18.30 -0.22
C ASN A 334 -39.75 19.46 0.61
N GLY A 335 -38.46 19.73 0.41
CA GLY A 335 -37.69 20.74 1.13
C GLY A 335 -37.30 20.40 2.57
N THR A 336 -37.66 19.22 3.08
CA THR A 336 -37.27 18.72 4.40
C THR A 336 -36.05 17.81 4.30
N LYS A 337 -34.98 18.06 5.07
CA LYS A 337 -33.81 17.15 5.13
C LYS A 337 -34.24 15.80 5.71
N VAL A 338 -34.05 14.72 4.97
CA VAL A 338 -34.37 13.35 5.42
C VAL A 338 -33.14 12.53 5.78
N GLY A 339 -31.95 12.95 5.32
CA GLY A 339 -30.71 12.28 5.69
C GLY A 339 -29.46 12.87 5.04
N GLU A 340 -28.32 12.38 5.51
CA GLU A 340 -27.00 12.57 4.92
C GLU A 340 -26.14 11.35 5.24
N THR A 341 -25.26 10.96 4.33
CA THR A 341 -24.33 9.85 4.53
C THR A 341 -22.99 10.18 3.89
N VAL A 342 -21.92 9.77 4.57
CA VAL A 342 -20.53 9.89 4.09
C VAL A 342 -20.00 8.51 3.69
N GLY A 343 -19.42 8.40 2.49
CA GLY A 343 -18.70 7.22 1.99
C GLY A 343 -19.32 6.56 0.75
N TYR A 344 -18.50 6.31 -0.27
CA TYR A 344 -18.92 5.82 -1.59
C TYR A 344 -19.74 4.51 -1.64
N ASP A 345 -19.52 3.57 -0.72
CA ASP A 345 -20.09 2.22 -0.79
C ASP A 345 -21.29 2.00 0.15
N GLN A 346 -21.65 3.01 0.94
CA GLN A 346 -22.71 2.89 1.94
C GLN A 346 -24.09 2.79 1.26
N ILE A 347 -25.03 1.99 1.77
CA ILE A 347 -26.38 1.96 1.19
C ILE A 347 -27.24 3.02 1.87
N ARG A 348 -27.77 3.98 1.10
CA ARG A 348 -28.53 5.11 1.63
C ARG A 348 -29.97 4.70 1.86
N LYS A 349 -30.39 4.72 3.13
CA LYS A 349 -31.75 4.40 3.59
C LYS A 349 -32.22 5.50 4.54
N TYR A 350 -33.19 6.29 4.11
CA TYR A 350 -33.73 7.42 4.88
C TYR A 350 -35.21 7.25 5.14
N THR A 351 -35.68 7.77 6.27
CA THR A 351 -37.11 7.82 6.59
C THR A 351 -37.68 9.14 6.09
N VAL A 352 -38.68 9.08 5.23
CA VAL A 352 -39.47 10.25 4.84
C VAL A 352 -40.60 10.41 5.84
N PRO A 353 -40.63 11.47 6.66
CA PRO A 353 -41.69 11.65 7.64
C PRO A 353 -43.02 11.95 6.94
N ALA A 354 -44.13 11.56 7.56
CA ALA A 354 -45.49 11.83 7.05
C ALA A 354 -45.72 13.32 6.74
N THR A 355 -45.11 14.22 7.52
CA THR A 355 -45.20 15.67 7.34
C THR A 355 -44.52 16.17 6.07
N ALA A 356 -43.52 15.46 5.54
CA ALA A 356 -42.85 15.79 4.29
C ALA A 356 -43.50 15.12 3.07
N ASN A 357 -44.55 14.30 3.28
CA ASN A 357 -45.23 13.54 2.25
C ASN A 357 -46.75 13.77 2.34
N ASN A 358 -47.20 14.98 2.05
CA ASN A 358 -48.59 15.44 2.27
C ASN A 358 -49.33 15.79 0.97
N GLY A 359 -48.74 15.50 -0.19
CA GLY A 359 -49.34 15.72 -1.51
C GLY A 359 -49.18 14.52 -2.43
N SER A 360 -49.77 14.60 -3.62
CA SER A 360 -49.68 13.55 -4.65
C SER A 360 -48.34 13.50 -5.38
N LEU A 361 -47.53 14.56 -5.27
CA LEU A 361 -46.21 14.66 -5.88
C LEU A 361 -45.14 14.78 -4.78
N LEU A 362 -44.12 13.93 -4.87
CA LEU A 362 -42.97 13.93 -3.97
C LEU A 362 -41.74 14.48 -4.71
N HIS A 363 -41.17 15.57 -4.20
CA HIS A 363 -39.97 16.19 -4.74
C HIS A 363 -38.76 15.71 -3.95
N ILE A 364 -37.89 14.94 -4.60
CA ILE A 364 -36.64 14.45 -4.03
C ILE A 364 -35.50 15.30 -4.58
N ALA A 365 -34.68 15.86 -3.69
CA ALA A 365 -33.48 16.60 -4.04
C ALA A 365 -32.28 15.99 -3.32
N VAL A 366 -31.23 15.67 -4.08
CA VAL A 366 -30.01 15.04 -3.56
C VAL A 366 -28.83 15.89 -3.99
N ARG A 367 -28.02 16.35 -3.04
CA ARG A 367 -26.71 16.96 -3.32
C ARG A 367 -25.65 15.89 -3.15
N VAL A 368 -24.95 15.54 -4.22
CA VAL A 368 -23.85 14.59 -4.20
C VAL A 368 -22.54 15.36 -4.26
N PHE A 369 -21.61 15.03 -3.36
CA PHE A 369 -20.21 15.44 -3.44
C PHE A 369 -19.36 14.22 -3.77
N ASP A 370 -18.55 14.34 -4.81
CA ASP A 370 -17.51 13.41 -5.20
C ASP A 370 -16.14 14.11 -5.03
N GLY A 371 -15.24 13.46 -4.30
CA GLY A 371 -13.92 13.99 -3.98
C GLY A 371 -12.81 13.55 -4.92
N ALA A 372 -12.96 12.39 -5.56
CA ALA A 372 -12.03 11.77 -6.49
C ALA A 372 -12.60 10.43 -6.98
N GLY A 373 -12.49 10.16 -8.28
CA GLY A 373 -12.74 8.83 -8.82
C GLY A 373 -14.05 8.78 -9.59
N ASP A 374 -14.91 7.81 -9.27
CA ASP A 374 -16.24 7.72 -9.87
C ASP A 374 -17.23 8.49 -8.98
N GLY A 375 -18.20 9.18 -9.56
CA GLY A 375 -19.17 10.00 -8.82
C GLY A 375 -20.60 9.75 -9.28
N GLY A 376 -21.55 9.60 -8.35
CA GLY A 376 -22.98 9.57 -8.68
C GLY A 376 -23.85 8.59 -7.87
N ILE A 377 -25.15 8.57 -8.18
CA ILE A 377 -26.12 7.65 -7.57
C ILE A 377 -26.09 6.35 -8.39
N TYR A 378 -25.21 5.41 -8.05
CA TYR A 378 -24.97 4.20 -8.84
C TYR A 378 -25.66 2.94 -8.28
N GLY A 379 -26.33 3.04 -7.12
CA GLY A 379 -27.18 2.00 -6.56
C GLY A 379 -26.43 0.89 -5.82
N GLY A 380 -25.26 0.47 -6.29
CA GLY A 380 -24.51 -0.63 -5.66
C GLY A 380 -25.35 -1.91 -5.61
N THR A 381 -25.49 -2.53 -4.43
CA THR A 381 -26.30 -3.75 -4.24
C THR A 381 -27.80 -3.49 -4.15
N GLU A 382 -28.24 -2.23 -4.08
CA GLU A 382 -29.63 -1.86 -3.80
C GLU A 382 -30.12 -0.77 -4.77
N GLN A 383 -31.16 -1.08 -5.54
CA GLN A 383 -31.67 -0.13 -6.54
C GLN A 383 -32.49 1.01 -5.89
N PRO A 384 -32.42 2.25 -6.42
CA PRO A 384 -33.20 3.38 -5.95
C PRO A 384 -34.72 3.11 -5.98
N ARG A 385 -35.40 3.28 -4.84
CA ARG A 385 -36.84 3.06 -4.67
C ARG A 385 -37.42 3.80 -3.46
N LEU A 386 -38.74 3.93 -3.44
CA LEU A 386 -39.53 4.21 -2.24
C LEU A 386 -40.19 2.93 -1.74
N GLU A 387 -40.28 2.77 -0.42
CA GLU A 387 -41.11 1.74 0.22
C GLU A 387 -42.27 2.41 0.98
N GLY A 388 -43.48 1.94 0.68
CA GLY A 388 -44.73 2.36 1.30
C GLY A 388 -44.97 1.74 2.67
N PRO A 389 -46.06 2.14 3.35
CA PRO A 389 -46.36 1.71 4.71
C PRO A 389 -46.60 0.20 4.88
N ASN A 390 -47.00 -0.52 3.82
CA ASN A 390 -47.21 -1.97 3.86
C ASN A 390 -46.09 -2.74 3.13
N GLY A 391 -44.95 -2.09 2.87
CA GLY A 391 -43.82 -2.69 2.16
C GLY A 391 -43.96 -2.72 0.64
N GLU A 392 -44.99 -2.08 0.08
CA GLU A 392 -45.11 -1.88 -1.36
C GLU A 392 -43.92 -1.05 -1.87
N GLN A 393 -43.46 -1.32 -3.09
CA GLN A 393 -42.27 -0.65 -3.65
C GLN A 393 -42.64 0.18 -4.87
N LEU A 394 -42.02 1.35 -4.99
CA LEU A 394 -42.10 2.21 -6.16
C LEU A 394 -40.67 2.53 -6.63
N SER A 395 -40.36 2.16 -7.87
CA SER A 395 -39.01 2.34 -8.44
C SER A 395 -38.69 3.82 -8.64
N LEU A 396 -37.47 4.20 -8.29
CA LEU A 396 -36.90 5.52 -8.62
C LEU A 396 -35.88 5.45 -9.76
N VAL A 397 -35.68 4.26 -10.36
CA VAL A 397 -34.82 4.06 -11.53
C VAL A 397 -35.38 4.82 -12.73
N GLY A 398 -34.49 5.41 -13.53
CA GLY A 398 -34.83 6.15 -14.75
C GLY A 398 -34.31 7.57 -14.70
N ASP A 399 -34.97 8.48 -15.40
CA ASP A 399 -34.46 9.83 -15.63
C ASP A 399 -34.59 10.72 -14.39
N TRP A 400 -33.49 11.36 -14.02
CA TRP A 400 -33.40 12.40 -13.00
C TRP A 400 -32.88 13.69 -13.63
N LYS A 401 -33.31 14.82 -13.09
CA LYS A 401 -32.70 16.11 -13.41
C LYS A 401 -31.42 16.28 -12.64
N CYS A 402 -30.38 16.82 -13.26
CA CYS A 402 -29.13 17.13 -12.58
C CYS A 402 -28.50 18.45 -13.03
N LYS A 403 -27.75 19.08 -12.12
CA LYS A 403 -27.01 20.31 -12.38
C LYS A 403 -25.69 20.31 -11.61
N VAL A 404 -24.61 20.72 -12.26
CA VAL A 404 -23.31 20.89 -11.62
C VAL A 404 -23.38 22.07 -10.64
N GLY A 405 -22.95 21.86 -9.41
CA GLY A 405 -22.68 22.90 -8.43
C GLY A 405 -21.31 23.54 -8.69
N TYR A 406 -20.25 22.74 -8.57
CA TYR A 406 -18.89 23.12 -8.94
C TYR A 406 -18.05 21.90 -9.35
N ASP A 407 -16.93 22.20 -9.99
CA ASP A 407 -15.92 21.26 -10.47
C ASP A 407 -14.62 21.50 -9.67
N LEU A 408 -14.11 20.47 -9.01
CA LEU A 408 -12.90 20.53 -8.18
C LEU A 408 -11.66 20.95 -8.98
N ALA A 409 -11.60 20.63 -10.29
CA ALA A 409 -10.49 21.00 -11.14
C ALA A 409 -10.37 22.53 -11.35
N LYS A 410 -11.42 23.28 -11.03
CA LYS A 410 -11.46 24.76 -11.10
C LYS A 410 -11.16 25.43 -9.76
N LEU A 411 -10.99 24.66 -8.69
CA LEU A 411 -10.67 25.16 -7.36
C LEU A 411 -9.15 25.14 -7.12
N PRO A 412 -8.63 25.97 -6.19
CA PRO A 412 -7.27 25.78 -5.71
C PRO A 412 -7.09 24.36 -5.17
N ALA A 413 -5.86 23.85 -5.17
CA ALA A 413 -5.59 22.52 -4.63
C ALA A 413 -6.03 22.44 -3.16
N LYS A 414 -6.79 21.39 -2.82
CA LYS A 414 -7.21 21.14 -1.44
C LYS A 414 -5.98 20.86 -0.58
N PRO A 415 -5.87 21.43 0.63
CA PRO A 415 -4.79 21.08 1.54
C PRO A 415 -4.75 19.57 1.81
N ASN A 416 -3.55 18.99 1.72
CA ASN A 416 -3.36 17.55 1.98
C ASN A 416 -3.68 17.23 3.45
N ALA A 417 -4.48 16.20 3.68
CA ALA A 417 -4.82 15.75 5.02
C ALA A 417 -3.56 15.41 5.84
N MET A 418 -3.51 15.90 7.09
CA MET A 418 -2.40 15.69 8.02
C MET A 418 -2.23 14.24 8.51
N GLU A 419 -3.15 13.35 8.13
CA GLU A 419 -3.08 11.90 8.39
C GLU A 419 -2.96 11.09 7.09
N GLY A 420 -2.84 11.75 5.94
CA GLY A 420 -2.72 11.07 4.64
C GLY A 420 -1.40 10.29 4.52
N PRO A 421 -1.38 9.09 3.90
CA PRO A 421 -0.19 8.27 3.75
C PRO A 421 0.73 8.73 2.62
N ASN A 422 0.22 9.52 1.67
CA ASN A 422 0.95 10.05 0.52
C ASN A 422 1.61 11.40 0.82
N ARG A 423 2.34 11.46 1.93
CA ARG A 423 3.17 12.61 2.30
C ARG A 423 4.59 12.11 2.52
N PRO A 424 5.62 12.90 2.16
CA PRO A 424 7.00 12.46 2.35
C PRO A 424 7.29 12.07 3.80
N THR A 425 8.14 11.07 4.01
CA THR A 425 8.61 10.53 5.31
C THR A 425 7.59 9.89 6.26
N VAL A 426 6.27 10.08 6.09
CA VAL A 426 5.31 9.72 7.16
C VAL A 426 5.13 8.21 7.37
N LEU A 427 5.31 7.40 6.33
CA LEU A 427 5.24 5.94 6.43
C LEU A 427 6.57 5.37 6.91
N TYR A 428 7.69 5.94 6.49
CA TYR A 428 9.00 5.62 7.08
C TYR A 428 8.95 5.76 8.60
N ASN A 429 8.47 6.90 9.09
CA ASN A 429 8.42 7.23 10.51
C ASN A 429 7.61 6.24 11.36
N ALA A 430 6.49 5.73 10.83
CA ALA A 430 5.55 4.90 11.57
C ALA A 430 5.68 3.39 11.29
N MET A 431 6.11 3.02 10.08
CA MET A 431 6.03 1.64 9.59
C MET A 431 7.41 1.03 9.32
N VAL A 432 8.47 1.83 9.14
CA VAL A 432 9.84 1.36 8.89
C VAL A 432 10.73 1.58 10.12
N LYS A 433 10.77 2.82 10.63
CA LYS A 433 11.62 3.24 11.75
C LYS A 433 11.52 2.36 12.99
N PRO A 434 10.35 1.83 13.40
CA PRO A 434 10.27 0.96 14.58
C PRO A 434 11.08 -0.34 14.48
N PHE A 435 11.43 -0.79 13.26
CA PHE A 435 12.07 -2.08 13.00
C PHE A 435 13.58 -2.01 12.73
N VAL A 436 14.17 -0.81 12.63
CA VAL A 436 15.57 -0.65 12.17
C VAL A 436 16.60 -1.25 13.14
N ASP A 437 16.21 -1.42 14.41
CA ASP A 437 17.00 -2.10 15.45
C ASP A 437 16.80 -3.63 15.48
N PHE A 438 15.75 -4.14 14.83
CA PHE A 438 15.50 -5.57 14.69
C PHE A 438 16.31 -6.09 13.51
N LYS A 439 17.23 -7.03 13.76
CA LYS A 439 18.13 -7.54 12.72
C LYS A 439 17.35 -8.33 11.67
N ILE A 440 17.55 -7.96 10.41
CA ILE A 440 16.97 -8.61 9.24
C ILE A 440 18.07 -9.11 8.29
N LYS A 441 17.75 -10.15 7.52
CA LYS A 441 18.55 -10.63 6.39
C LYS A 441 18.54 -9.61 5.27
N GLY A 442 17.36 -9.15 4.87
CA GLY A 442 17.15 -8.32 3.69
C GLY A 442 15.72 -7.81 3.57
N ALA A 443 15.45 -7.08 2.50
CA ALA A 443 14.13 -6.53 2.20
C ALA A 443 13.61 -6.98 0.83
N ILE A 444 12.30 -7.15 0.74
CA ILE A 444 11.57 -7.26 -0.53
C ILE A 444 10.63 -6.07 -0.73
N TRP A 445 10.60 -5.53 -1.95
CA TRP A 445 9.90 -4.30 -2.28
C TRP A 445 9.04 -4.44 -3.53
N TYR A 446 7.74 -4.13 -3.42
CA TYR A 446 6.86 -4.08 -4.58
C TYR A 446 6.06 -2.79 -4.58
N GLN A 447 6.57 -1.82 -5.34
CA GLN A 447 5.99 -0.50 -5.51
C GLN A 447 6.48 0.12 -6.81
N GLY A 448 5.71 1.10 -7.28
CA GLY A 448 6.11 2.00 -8.37
C GLY A 448 4.91 2.52 -9.14
N GLU A 449 3.76 1.84 -9.05
CA GLU A 449 2.55 2.18 -9.76
C GLU A 449 2.10 3.62 -9.44
N SER A 450 2.11 4.02 -8.16
CA SER A 450 1.74 5.38 -7.75
C SER A 450 2.76 6.45 -8.16
N ASN A 451 3.98 6.08 -8.55
CA ASN A 451 5.00 7.01 -9.02
C ASN A 451 5.17 6.98 -10.55
N ALA A 452 4.45 6.13 -11.28
CA ALA A 452 4.62 5.97 -12.73
C ALA A 452 4.45 7.30 -13.46
N ASP A 453 3.43 8.07 -13.10
CA ASP A 453 3.10 9.37 -13.69
C ASP A 453 3.59 10.57 -12.86
N SER A 454 4.42 10.35 -11.83
CA SER A 454 4.92 11.42 -10.97
C SER A 454 5.81 12.40 -11.75
N LYS A 455 5.65 13.69 -11.45
CA LYS A 455 6.39 14.81 -12.06
C LYS A 455 7.43 15.42 -11.11
N ASP A 456 7.51 14.96 -9.86
CA ASP A 456 8.31 15.61 -8.82
C ASP A 456 9.80 15.24 -8.93
N ALA A 457 10.13 13.99 -8.59
CA ALA A 457 11.49 13.45 -8.73
C ALA A 457 11.47 12.13 -9.50
N PRO A 458 12.45 11.88 -10.38
CA PRO A 458 12.50 10.63 -11.14
C PRO A 458 12.63 9.42 -10.22
N TYR A 459 11.80 8.41 -10.42
CA TYR A 459 11.88 7.13 -9.69
C TYR A 459 13.28 6.47 -9.80
N GLN A 460 13.97 6.73 -10.92
CA GLN A 460 15.35 6.32 -11.18
C GLN A 460 16.35 6.82 -10.13
N GLN A 461 16.05 7.94 -9.46
CA GLN A 461 16.85 8.49 -8.36
C GLN A 461 16.32 8.04 -6.99
N LEU A 462 14.99 8.01 -6.84
CA LEU A 462 14.35 7.69 -5.55
C LEU A 462 14.55 6.24 -5.10
N LEU A 463 14.40 5.26 -6.00
CA LEU A 463 14.53 3.85 -5.59
C LEU A 463 15.96 3.50 -5.13
N PRO A 464 17.03 3.87 -5.85
CA PRO A 464 18.40 3.73 -5.33
C PRO A 464 18.62 4.42 -3.98
N ALA A 465 18.09 5.63 -3.79
CA ALA A 465 18.22 6.38 -2.55
C ALA A 465 17.49 5.69 -1.38
N LEU A 466 16.28 5.15 -1.59
CA LEU A 466 15.56 4.37 -0.59
C LEU A 466 16.34 3.12 -0.16
N ILE A 467 16.94 2.40 -1.12
CA ILE A 467 17.73 1.20 -0.83
C ILE A 467 18.95 1.55 0.03
N GLN A 468 19.65 2.63 -0.31
CA GLN A 468 20.82 3.10 0.43
C GLN A 468 20.44 3.58 1.83
N ASP A 469 19.35 4.34 1.95
CA ASP A 469 18.80 4.78 3.23
C ASP A 469 18.50 3.58 4.13
N TRP A 470 17.72 2.60 3.67
CA TRP A 470 17.39 1.44 4.50
C TRP A 470 18.64 0.64 4.88
N ARG A 471 19.61 0.48 3.99
CA ARG A 471 20.91 -0.12 4.35
C ARG A 471 21.61 0.64 5.47
N GLN A 472 21.58 1.96 5.44
CA GLN A 472 22.13 2.81 6.49
C GLN A 472 21.34 2.66 7.80
N GLN A 473 20.01 2.70 7.76
CA GLN A 473 19.16 2.60 8.94
C GLN A 473 19.34 1.27 9.69
N TRP A 474 19.45 0.14 8.96
CA TRP A 474 19.72 -1.18 9.54
C TRP A 474 21.21 -1.44 9.84
N ASN A 475 22.08 -0.47 9.53
CA ASN A 475 23.53 -0.59 9.62
C ASN A 475 24.06 -1.86 8.91
N ASN A 476 23.66 -2.02 7.64
CA ASN A 476 24.04 -3.14 6.78
C ASN A 476 24.15 -2.68 5.32
N GLU A 477 25.33 -2.18 4.92
CA GLU A 477 25.60 -1.72 3.55
C GLU A 477 25.43 -2.80 2.48
N LYS A 478 25.51 -4.08 2.87
CA LYS A 478 25.39 -5.23 1.97
C LYS A 478 24.04 -5.93 2.09
N MET A 479 23.05 -5.29 2.73
CA MET A 479 21.72 -5.85 2.87
C MET A 479 21.13 -6.17 1.49
N PRO A 480 20.79 -7.44 1.21
CA PRO A 480 20.05 -7.83 0.03
C PRO A 480 18.74 -7.04 -0.05
N PHE A 481 18.49 -6.46 -1.22
CA PHE A 481 17.27 -5.72 -1.50
C PHE A 481 16.70 -6.19 -2.84
N TYR A 482 15.58 -6.91 -2.77
CA TYR A 482 14.96 -7.47 -3.97
C TYR A 482 13.65 -6.76 -4.26
N PHE A 483 13.43 -6.39 -5.52
CA PHE A 483 12.24 -5.64 -5.90
C PHE A 483 11.56 -6.24 -7.11
N VAL A 484 10.32 -5.83 -7.35
CA VAL A 484 9.49 -6.35 -8.44
C VAL A 484 9.37 -5.28 -9.52
N GLN A 485 9.67 -5.63 -10.76
CA GLN A 485 9.41 -4.76 -11.91
C GLN A 485 7.91 -4.70 -12.19
N LEU A 486 7.37 -3.55 -12.58
CA LEU A 486 5.93 -3.45 -12.82
C LEU A 486 5.43 -4.43 -13.91
N ALA A 487 4.29 -5.04 -13.65
CA ALA A 487 3.59 -5.91 -14.57
C ALA A 487 2.98 -5.13 -15.74
N ASN A 488 2.48 -5.84 -16.77
CA ASN A 488 1.64 -5.24 -17.80
C ASN A 488 0.34 -4.69 -17.23
N PHE A 489 -0.09 -3.53 -17.75
CA PHE A 489 -1.34 -2.87 -17.37
C PHE A 489 -1.88 -2.04 -18.55
N LYS A 490 -3.19 -1.83 -18.62
CA LYS A 490 -3.95 -1.15 -19.69
C LYS A 490 -4.03 -1.93 -21.01
N ALA A 491 -4.79 -1.38 -21.97
CA ALA A 491 -4.92 -1.95 -23.31
C ALA A 491 -3.56 -2.01 -24.03
N LYS A 492 -3.38 -3.05 -24.85
CA LYS A 492 -2.20 -3.16 -25.71
C LYS A 492 -2.16 -2.00 -26.70
N SER A 493 -0.98 -1.43 -26.90
CA SER A 493 -0.74 -0.50 -28.00
C SER A 493 -0.17 -1.25 -29.17
N VAL A 494 -0.76 -1.08 -30.36
CA VAL A 494 -0.24 -1.64 -31.63
C VAL A 494 0.82 -0.75 -32.27
N THR A 495 0.99 0.48 -31.77
CA THR A 495 2.01 1.42 -32.24
C THR A 495 2.94 1.84 -31.10
N PRO A 496 4.21 2.20 -31.39
CA PRO A 496 5.11 2.75 -30.39
C PRO A 496 4.54 4.07 -29.85
N GLN A 497 4.42 4.20 -28.52
CA GLN A 497 3.88 5.40 -27.88
C GLN A 497 4.70 5.77 -26.65
N PRO A 498 4.68 7.05 -26.24
CA PRO A 498 5.07 7.48 -24.91
C PRO A 498 4.49 6.59 -23.81
N SER A 499 5.34 6.12 -22.90
CA SER A 499 4.92 5.29 -21.77
C SER A 499 5.72 5.64 -20.52
N SER A 500 5.05 6.33 -19.60
CA SER A 500 5.53 6.58 -18.23
C SER A 500 5.76 5.25 -17.48
N TRP A 501 4.91 4.27 -17.75
CA TRP A 501 5.03 2.91 -17.23
C TRP A 501 6.32 2.20 -17.67
N ALA A 502 6.67 2.28 -18.96
CA ALA A 502 7.93 1.74 -19.49
C ALA A 502 9.15 2.47 -18.91
N ARG A 503 9.07 3.80 -18.74
CA ARG A 503 10.12 4.60 -18.07
C ARG A 503 10.33 4.17 -16.62
N LEU A 504 9.26 3.90 -15.89
CA LEU A 504 9.37 3.41 -14.51
C LEU A 504 9.92 1.98 -14.46
N ARG A 505 9.51 1.08 -15.36
CA ARG A 505 10.15 -0.24 -15.51
C ARG A 505 11.65 -0.11 -15.82
N GLU A 506 12.03 0.84 -16.66
CA GLU A 506 13.43 1.14 -16.92
C GLU A 506 14.15 1.59 -15.64
N ALA A 507 13.57 2.50 -14.85
CA ALA A 507 14.13 2.95 -13.58
C ALA A 507 14.37 1.77 -12.62
N GLN A 508 13.40 0.85 -12.50
CA GLN A 508 13.55 -0.39 -11.74
C GLN A 508 14.70 -1.24 -12.29
N ARG A 509 14.77 -1.48 -13.61
CA ARG A 509 15.85 -2.24 -14.23
C ARG A 509 17.23 -1.61 -13.98
N GLN A 510 17.34 -0.29 -14.11
CA GLN A 510 18.59 0.43 -13.90
C GLN A 510 19.06 0.41 -12.45
N THR A 511 18.14 0.23 -11.48
CA THR A 511 18.47 0.07 -10.06
C THR A 511 19.34 -1.17 -9.80
N LEU A 512 19.33 -2.17 -10.69
CA LEU A 512 20.22 -3.34 -10.63
C LEU A 512 21.72 -2.99 -10.69
N LYS A 513 22.09 -1.76 -11.06
CA LYS A 513 23.47 -1.27 -10.96
C LYS A 513 23.95 -1.19 -9.51
N LEU A 514 23.04 -1.07 -8.53
CA LEU A 514 23.40 -1.14 -7.12
C LEU A 514 23.75 -2.59 -6.73
N PRO A 515 24.85 -2.82 -6.00
CA PRO A 515 25.23 -4.16 -5.56
C PRO A 515 24.21 -4.73 -4.57
N TYR A 516 24.19 -6.07 -4.43
CA TYR A 516 23.27 -6.82 -3.55
C TYR A 516 21.79 -6.53 -3.83
N THR A 517 21.45 -6.28 -5.10
CA THR A 517 20.08 -6.13 -5.56
C THR A 517 19.68 -7.24 -6.51
N GLY A 518 18.37 -7.37 -6.73
CA GLY A 518 17.78 -8.31 -7.66
C GLY A 518 16.36 -7.88 -7.99
N MET A 519 15.91 -8.21 -9.21
CA MET A 519 14.63 -7.75 -9.73
C MET A 519 13.85 -8.92 -10.30
N ALA A 520 12.65 -9.15 -9.76
CA ALA A 520 11.69 -10.06 -10.37
C ALA A 520 11.00 -9.35 -11.55
N VAL A 521 11.27 -9.80 -12.77
CA VAL A 521 10.51 -9.39 -13.97
C VAL A 521 9.18 -10.12 -13.95
N ILE A 522 8.05 -9.40 -14.07
CA ILE A 522 6.69 -9.98 -14.05
C ILE A 522 5.77 -9.39 -15.12
N THR A 523 6.35 -8.73 -16.12
CA THR A 523 5.66 -8.11 -17.25
C THR A 523 4.78 -9.12 -18.01
N ASP A 524 5.15 -10.41 -18.03
CA ASP A 524 4.43 -11.52 -18.68
C ASP A 524 3.18 -12.03 -17.92
N ILE A 525 2.99 -11.63 -16.67
CA ILE A 525 1.88 -12.11 -15.82
C ILE A 525 0.97 -10.96 -15.33
N GLY A 526 1.04 -9.81 -16.01
CA GLY A 526 0.15 -8.67 -15.78
C GLY A 526 -1.26 -8.89 -16.32
N ASP A 527 -2.17 -7.97 -15.97
CA ASP A 527 -3.55 -7.95 -16.43
C ASP A 527 -3.83 -6.58 -17.06
N ALA A 528 -4.47 -6.59 -18.23
CA ALA A 528 -4.77 -5.36 -18.97
C ALA A 528 -5.80 -4.47 -18.26
N GLN A 529 -6.69 -5.07 -17.46
CA GLN A 529 -7.83 -4.39 -16.82
C GLN A 529 -7.63 -4.22 -15.31
N ASP A 530 -6.72 -4.99 -14.70
CA ASP A 530 -6.39 -4.89 -13.28
C ASP A 530 -4.89 -4.66 -13.09
N ILE A 531 -4.54 -3.59 -12.39
CA ILE A 531 -3.15 -3.26 -12.04
C ILE A 531 -2.55 -4.27 -11.04
N HIS A 532 -3.38 -5.14 -10.44
CA HIS A 532 -3.00 -6.16 -9.47
C HIS A 532 -2.97 -7.57 -10.08
N PRO A 533 -1.82 -8.04 -10.60
CA PRO A 533 -1.72 -9.38 -11.19
C PRO A 533 -2.08 -10.48 -10.17
N LYS A 534 -3.01 -11.36 -10.54
CA LYS A 534 -3.52 -12.43 -9.66
C LYS A 534 -2.56 -13.61 -9.49
N ASN A 535 -1.60 -13.79 -10.40
CA ASN A 535 -0.55 -14.81 -10.28
C ASN A 535 0.56 -14.35 -9.32
N LYS A 536 0.24 -14.21 -8.04
CA LYS A 536 1.20 -13.84 -7.00
C LYS A 536 2.20 -14.95 -6.68
N GLN A 537 1.86 -16.19 -7.02
CA GLN A 537 2.76 -17.35 -6.95
C GLN A 537 4.07 -17.05 -7.69
N ASP A 538 3.98 -16.63 -8.95
CA ASP A 538 5.18 -16.34 -9.75
C ASP A 538 5.92 -15.10 -9.29
N VAL A 539 5.22 -14.07 -8.79
CA VAL A 539 5.87 -12.88 -8.22
C VAL A 539 6.79 -13.28 -7.06
N GLY A 540 6.23 -13.95 -6.04
CA GLY A 540 6.99 -14.37 -4.86
C GLY A 540 8.05 -15.41 -5.20
N ARG A 541 7.74 -16.38 -6.06
CA ARG A 541 8.67 -17.42 -6.50
C ARG A 541 9.88 -16.85 -7.24
N ARG A 542 9.70 -15.86 -8.13
CA ARG A 542 10.81 -15.21 -8.84
C ARG A 542 11.72 -14.44 -7.89
N LEU A 543 11.17 -13.75 -6.88
CA LEU A 543 11.96 -13.18 -5.78
C LEU A 543 12.72 -14.27 -5.00
N GLY A 544 12.06 -15.41 -4.73
CA GLY A 544 12.64 -16.54 -4.02
C GLY A 544 13.81 -17.18 -4.80
N TRP A 545 13.72 -17.27 -6.13
CA TRP A 545 14.80 -17.74 -6.99
C TRP A 545 16.01 -16.81 -6.94
N ILE A 546 15.81 -15.50 -6.95
CA ILE A 546 16.89 -14.51 -6.79
C ILE A 546 17.62 -14.75 -5.47
N ALA A 547 16.89 -14.81 -4.35
CA ALA A 547 17.48 -15.06 -3.04
C ALA A 547 18.22 -16.40 -2.99
N THR A 548 17.62 -17.45 -3.55
CA THR A 548 18.15 -18.80 -3.53
C THR A 548 19.42 -18.97 -4.36
N ALA A 549 19.49 -18.29 -5.50
CA ALA A 549 20.69 -18.26 -6.34
C ALA A 549 21.80 -17.41 -5.72
N GLN A 550 21.48 -16.20 -5.24
CA GLN A 550 22.48 -15.24 -4.78
C GLN A 550 23.00 -15.50 -3.35
N LEU A 551 22.15 -16.02 -2.45
CA LEU A 551 22.47 -16.13 -1.01
C LEU A 551 22.70 -17.57 -0.55
N TYR A 552 22.11 -18.56 -1.23
CA TYR A 552 22.12 -19.96 -0.79
C TYR A 552 22.84 -20.90 -1.76
N GLY A 553 23.57 -20.34 -2.74
CA GLY A 553 24.48 -21.09 -3.62
C GLY A 553 23.82 -22.07 -4.58
N LYS A 554 22.51 -21.96 -4.82
CA LYS A 554 21.82 -22.83 -5.77
C LYS A 554 22.05 -22.35 -7.20
N LYS A 555 22.49 -23.25 -8.07
CA LYS A 555 22.69 -22.97 -9.50
C LYS A 555 21.36 -23.16 -10.26
N ILE A 556 20.49 -22.15 -10.20
CA ILE A 556 19.20 -22.14 -10.90
C ILE A 556 19.09 -20.88 -11.79
N PRO A 557 18.37 -20.94 -12.92
CA PRO A 557 17.93 -19.74 -13.61
C PRO A 557 17.02 -18.93 -12.67
N TYR A 558 17.37 -17.68 -12.42
CA TYR A 558 16.64 -16.79 -11.50
C TYR A 558 16.21 -15.47 -12.14
N SER A 559 16.62 -15.22 -13.38
CA SER A 559 16.27 -14.02 -14.15
C SER A 559 16.21 -14.38 -15.64
N GLY A 560 15.58 -13.53 -16.44
CA GLY A 560 15.53 -13.69 -17.89
C GLY A 560 16.71 -13.02 -18.60
N PRO A 561 16.74 -13.03 -19.94
CA PRO A 561 17.84 -12.50 -20.72
C PRO A 561 18.12 -11.01 -20.45
N VAL A 562 19.41 -10.67 -20.38
CA VAL A 562 19.91 -9.31 -20.14
C VAL A 562 20.76 -8.87 -21.32
N LEU A 563 20.41 -7.73 -21.92
CA LEU A 563 21.23 -7.10 -22.96
C LEU A 563 22.60 -6.73 -22.39
N GLN A 564 23.67 -7.17 -23.05
CA GLN A 564 25.06 -6.88 -22.65
C GLN A 564 25.71 -5.84 -23.55
N HIS A 565 25.48 -5.94 -24.86
CA HIS A 565 26.13 -5.11 -25.86
C HIS A 565 25.24 -4.97 -27.10
N TRP A 566 25.37 -3.87 -27.81
CA TRP A 566 24.75 -3.66 -29.12
C TRP A 566 25.68 -2.91 -30.06
N ALA A 567 25.54 -3.15 -31.37
CA ALA A 567 26.27 -2.45 -32.41
C ALA A 567 25.44 -2.33 -33.68
N THR A 568 25.57 -1.20 -34.38
CA THR A 568 24.99 -1.01 -35.72
C THR A 568 25.93 -1.59 -36.77
N LYS A 569 25.39 -2.37 -37.71
CA LYS A 569 26.09 -2.93 -38.87
C LYS A 569 25.24 -2.69 -40.11
N ALA A 570 25.65 -1.73 -40.93
CA ALA A 570 24.86 -1.27 -42.08
C ALA A 570 23.42 -0.90 -41.65
N ALA A 571 22.40 -1.56 -42.21
CA ALA A 571 20.99 -1.30 -41.93
C ALA A 571 20.42 -2.13 -40.76
N GLU A 572 21.27 -2.82 -40.00
CA GLU A 572 20.85 -3.71 -38.90
C GLU A 572 21.50 -3.29 -37.58
N MET A 573 20.82 -3.58 -36.46
CA MET A 573 21.40 -3.54 -35.12
C MET A 573 21.53 -4.96 -34.55
N GLU A 574 22.76 -5.32 -34.18
CA GLU A 574 23.07 -6.59 -33.51
C GLU A 574 23.03 -6.38 -32.00
N LEU A 575 22.19 -7.14 -31.30
CA LEU A 575 22.02 -7.13 -29.85
C LEU A 575 22.55 -8.44 -29.26
N SER A 576 23.49 -8.37 -28.32
CA SER A 576 24.07 -9.54 -27.65
C SER A 576 23.56 -9.68 -26.22
N PHE A 577 23.06 -10.87 -25.86
CA PHE A 577 22.44 -11.12 -24.56
C PHE A 577 23.23 -12.11 -23.71
N ASN A 578 23.27 -11.85 -22.40
CA ASN A 578 23.45 -12.91 -21.42
C ASN A 578 22.07 -13.56 -21.21
N PRO A 579 21.89 -14.86 -21.54
CA PRO A 579 20.58 -15.51 -21.41
C PRO A 579 20.11 -15.67 -19.96
N MET A 580 20.98 -15.52 -18.96
CA MET A 580 20.68 -15.83 -17.55
C MET A 580 20.14 -17.26 -17.38
N GLY A 581 20.81 -18.17 -18.09
CA GLY A 581 20.44 -19.56 -18.31
C GLY A 581 21.41 -20.18 -19.30
N LYS A 582 20.99 -21.23 -20.00
CA LYS A 582 21.78 -21.88 -21.04
C LYS A 582 21.64 -21.19 -22.39
N LYS A 583 20.45 -20.71 -22.77
CA LYS A 583 20.22 -20.12 -24.09
C LYS A 583 19.11 -19.09 -24.13
N LEU A 584 19.26 -18.16 -25.07
CA LEU A 584 18.22 -17.21 -25.46
C LEU A 584 17.10 -17.94 -26.19
N VAL A 585 15.85 -17.58 -25.88
CA VAL A 585 14.65 -18.09 -26.55
C VAL A 585 13.81 -16.90 -27.00
N LEU A 586 13.63 -16.77 -28.32
CA LEU A 586 12.65 -15.87 -28.90
C LEU A 586 11.35 -16.65 -29.16
N LYS A 587 10.25 -16.26 -28.49
CA LYS A 587 8.91 -16.82 -28.71
C LYS A 587 8.12 -15.98 -29.73
N GLY A 588 7.25 -16.62 -30.50
CA GLY A 588 6.45 -16.01 -31.57
C GLY A 588 6.77 -16.62 -32.94
N THR A 589 5.75 -16.87 -33.77
CA THR A 589 5.86 -17.61 -35.04
C THR A 589 6.15 -16.75 -36.26
N ASP A 590 6.05 -15.43 -36.14
CA ASP A 590 6.33 -14.49 -37.23
C ASP A 590 7.44 -13.52 -36.84
N ASN A 591 8.43 -13.35 -37.73
CA ASN A 591 9.58 -12.45 -37.54
C ASN A 591 9.21 -10.94 -37.42
N ARG A 592 7.92 -10.60 -37.34
CA ARG A 592 7.35 -9.25 -37.18
C ARG A 592 6.80 -9.05 -35.77
N ASN A 593 7.58 -9.42 -34.77
CA ASN A 593 7.19 -9.27 -33.37
C ASN A 593 7.24 -7.78 -32.98
N GLY A 594 6.09 -7.09 -33.03
CA GLY A 594 5.91 -5.68 -32.65
C GLY A 594 6.37 -5.31 -31.22
N SER A 595 6.90 -6.27 -30.46
CA SER A 595 7.65 -6.06 -29.23
C SER A 595 8.96 -5.27 -29.42
N PHE A 596 9.60 -5.38 -30.58
CA PHE A 596 10.82 -4.65 -30.90
C PHE A 596 10.51 -3.48 -31.84
N THR A 597 11.09 -2.33 -31.53
CA THR A 597 11.03 -1.16 -32.39
C THR A 597 12.43 -0.60 -32.60
N ILE A 598 12.67 -0.03 -33.78
CA ILE A 598 13.96 0.50 -34.20
C ILE A 598 13.77 1.91 -34.76
N ALA A 599 14.72 2.80 -34.51
CA ALA A 599 14.68 4.19 -34.95
C ALA A 599 16.00 4.63 -35.58
N GLY A 600 15.90 5.55 -36.53
CA GLY A 600 17.03 6.30 -37.08
C GLY A 600 17.33 7.54 -36.25
N ALA A 601 18.19 8.42 -36.80
CA ALA A 601 18.55 9.68 -36.14
C ALA A 601 17.38 10.67 -36.00
N ASP A 602 16.28 10.44 -36.73
CA ASP A 602 15.02 11.19 -36.64
C ASP A 602 14.18 10.86 -35.40
N GLN A 603 14.58 9.83 -34.63
CA GLN A 603 13.94 9.36 -33.41
C GLN A 603 12.54 8.77 -33.62
N VAL A 604 12.16 8.48 -34.87
CA VAL A 604 10.87 7.86 -35.18
C VAL A 604 11.01 6.34 -35.09
N PHE A 605 10.27 5.72 -34.17
CA PHE A 605 10.31 4.28 -33.95
C PHE A 605 9.35 3.54 -34.88
N TYR A 606 9.87 2.54 -35.57
CA TYR A 606 9.11 1.61 -36.41
C TYR A 606 9.17 0.19 -35.82
N PRO A 607 8.11 -0.63 -35.96
CA PRO A 607 8.18 -2.05 -35.64
C PRO A 607 9.33 -2.72 -36.39
N ALA A 608 10.10 -3.56 -35.71
CA ALA A 608 11.28 -4.18 -36.28
C ALA A 608 11.06 -5.66 -36.64
N GLU A 609 11.72 -6.08 -37.71
CA GLU A 609 11.98 -7.49 -37.98
C GLU A 609 13.12 -7.98 -37.09
N VAL A 610 12.98 -9.18 -36.52
CA VAL A 610 13.95 -9.73 -35.56
C VAL A 610 14.36 -11.14 -35.97
N LYS A 611 15.67 -11.36 -36.10
CA LYS A 611 16.27 -12.67 -36.37
C LYS A 611 17.18 -13.09 -35.23
N GLN A 612 16.94 -14.27 -34.66
CA GLN A 612 17.82 -14.84 -33.65
C GLN A 612 19.01 -15.59 -34.27
N VAL A 613 20.22 -15.31 -33.79
CA VAL A 613 21.47 -16.03 -34.12
C VAL A 613 22.19 -16.40 -32.82
N GLY A 614 21.98 -17.61 -32.31
CA GLY A 614 22.47 -18.02 -31.00
C GLY A 614 21.88 -17.16 -29.87
N ASN A 615 22.75 -16.53 -29.08
CA ASN A 615 22.35 -15.58 -28.02
C ASN A 615 22.35 -14.11 -28.49
N LYS A 616 22.27 -13.90 -29.81
CA LYS A 616 22.17 -12.58 -30.42
C LYS A 616 20.85 -12.41 -31.15
N LEU A 617 20.39 -11.17 -31.23
CA LEU A 617 19.29 -10.76 -32.10
C LEU A 617 19.81 -9.76 -33.13
N ILE A 618 19.41 -9.94 -34.38
CA ILE A 618 19.61 -8.99 -35.46
C ILE A 618 18.27 -8.29 -35.70
N VAL A 619 18.26 -6.97 -35.59
CA VAL A 619 17.05 -6.14 -35.59
C VAL A 619 17.13 -5.13 -36.74
N SER A 620 16.09 -5.02 -37.55
CA SER A 620 16.04 -4.13 -38.72
C SER A 620 14.62 -3.69 -39.06
N ALA A 621 14.47 -2.57 -39.77
CA ALA A 621 13.20 -2.17 -40.39
C ALA A 621 13.48 -1.53 -41.75
N LYS A 622 12.62 -1.75 -42.74
CA LYS A 622 12.80 -1.20 -44.11
C LYS A 622 12.75 0.33 -44.10
N GLU A 623 11.96 0.87 -43.18
CA GLU A 623 11.77 2.29 -42.91
C GLU A 623 13.02 2.93 -42.28
N VAL A 624 13.94 2.14 -41.72
CA VAL A 624 15.11 2.61 -40.96
C VAL A 624 16.41 2.07 -41.58
N PRO A 625 16.90 2.67 -42.68
CA PRO A 625 18.12 2.22 -43.37
C PRO A 625 19.42 2.50 -42.57
N SER A 626 19.37 3.39 -41.59
CA SER A 626 20.51 3.78 -40.74
C SER A 626 20.10 3.79 -39.26
N PRO A 627 19.99 2.63 -38.62
CA PRO A 627 19.46 2.54 -37.26
C PRO A 627 20.47 2.97 -36.19
N VAL A 628 19.96 3.70 -35.19
CA VAL A 628 20.75 4.19 -34.05
C VAL A 628 20.19 3.76 -32.69
N ALA A 629 18.93 3.31 -32.64
CA ALA A 629 18.28 2.92 -31.41
C ALA A 629 17.32 1.73 -31.60
N VAL A 630 17.28 0.83 -30.60
CA VAL A 630 16.28 -0.23 -30.47
C VAL A 630 15.62 -0.13 -29.10
N ARG A 631 14.30 -0.35 -29.07
CA ARG A 631 13.50 -0.54 -27.85
C ARG A 631 12.82 -1.91 -27.89
N TYR A 632 12.73 -2.56 -26.73
CA TYR A 632 12.04 -3.83 -26.53
C TYR A 632 11.00 -3.69 -25.42
N GLY A 633 9.76 -4.06 -25.71
CA GLY A 633 8.66 -4.05 -24.74
C GLY A 633 8.33 -2.67 -24.18
N TRP A 634 8.54 -1.61 -24.97
CA TRP A 634 8.43 -0.22 -24.53
C TRP A 634 6.99 0.30 -24.64
N ALA A 635 6.11 -0.22 -23.77
CA ALA A 635 4.70 0.17 -23.65
C ALA A 635 4.16 -0.16 -22.24
N ASP A 636 2.93 0.28 -21.94
CA ASP A 636 2.23 -0.08 -20.70
C ASP A 636 1.90 -1.60 -20.67
N ASN A 637 1.39 -2.15 -21.79
CA ASN A 637 1.08 -3.57 -21.97
C ASN A 637 1.71 -4.16 -23.26
N PRO A 638 3.04 -4.38 -23.28
CA PRO A 638 3.76 -4.98 -24.41
C PRO A 638 3.56 -6.50 -24.49
N ASP A 639 3.55 -7.03 -25.71
CA ASP A 639 3.80 -8.45 -25.91
C ASP A 639 5.27 -8.76 -25.65
N LEU A 640 5.54 -9.76 -24.82
CA LEU A 640 6.90 -10.22 -24.55
C LEU A 640 7.26 -11.44 -25.38
N THR A 641 8.46 -11.41 -25.95
CA THR A 641 8.97 -12.45 -26.85
C THR A 641 10.34 -12.96 -26.42
N LEU A 642 11.06 -12.24 -25.56
CA LEU A 642 12.39 -12.59 -25.09
C LEU A 642 12.32 -13.39 -23.78
N TYR A 643 12.83 -14.62 -23.81
CA TYR A 643 12.86 -15.53 -22.67
C TYR A 643 14.20 -16.28 -22.59
N ASN A 644 14.50 -16.87 -21.44
CA ASN A 644 15.50 -17.94 -21.36
C ASN A 644 14.83 -19.31 -21.54
N GLU A 645 15.63 -20.39 -21.56
CA GLU A 645 15.09 -21.74 -21.73
C GLU A 645 14.23 -22.24 -20.55
N ALA A 646 14.34 -21.59 -19.39
CA ALA A 646 13.51 -21.87 -18.22
C ALA A 646 12.17 -21.12 -18.26
N GLY A 647 11.91 -20.34 -19.32
CA GLY A 647 10.67 -19.59 -19.48
C GLY A 647 10.59 -18.30 -18.67
N ILE A 648 11.71 -17.79 -18.15
CA ILE A 648 11.75 -16.50 -17.44
C ILE A 648 11.88 -15.36 -18.47
N PRO A 649 11.00 -14.34 -18.44
CA PRO A 649 11.01 -13.25 -19.40
C PRO A 649 12.20 -12.31 -19.21
N GLY A 650 12.73 -11.80 -20.33
CA GLY A 650 13.64 -10.67 -20.34
C GLY A 650 12.91 -9.36 -20.02
N SER A 651 13.57 -8.49 -19.27
CA SER A 651 13.04 -7.17 -18.92
C SER A 651 12.98 -6.25 -20.14
N PRO A 652 11.93 -5.42 -20.29
CA PRO A 652 11.92 -4.33 -21.28
C PRO A 652 13.15 -3.42 -21.18
N PHE A 653 13.65 -2.95 -22.32
CA PHE A 653 14.85 -2.11 -22.39
C PHE A 653 14.85 -1.18 -23.59
N ARG A 654 15.80 -0.24 -23.60
CA ARG A 654 16.15 0.61 -24.73
C ARG A 654 17.66 0.78 -24.85
N THR A 655 18.13 1.13 -26.04
CA THR A 655 19.55 1.43 -26.30
C THR A 655 19.83 2.93 -26.43
N ASP A 656 18.80 3.77 -26.53
CA ASP A 656 18.91 5.23 -26.53
C ASP A 656 18.87 5.82 -25.10
N ASP A 657 19.33 7.06 -24.98
CA ASP A 657 19.24 7.88 -23.76
C ASP A 657 18.27 9.07 -23.91
N TRP A 658 17.47 9.10 -24.99
CA TRP A 658 16.65 10.24 -25.36
C TRP A 658 15.60 10.58 -24.30
N THR A 659 15.39 11.88 -24.08
CA THR A 659 14.46 12.43 -23.08
C THR A 659 13.03 12.55 -23.59
N LYS A 660 12.87 12.79 -24.90
CA LYS A 660 11.60 12.72 -25.62
C LYS A 660 11.42 11.31 -26.19
N ASN A 661 10.16 10.91 -26.44
CA ASN A 661 9.91 9.61 -27.04
C ASN A 661 10.42 9.53 -28.45
#